data_AF-A0A959JD41-F1
#
_entry.id   AF-A0A959JD41-F1
#
_cell.length_a   1.000
_cell.length_b   1.000
_cell.length_c   1.000
_cell.angle_alpha   90.00
_cell.angle_beta   90.00
_cell.angle_gamma   90.00
#
_symmetry.space_group_name_H-M   'P 1'
#
loop_
_entity.id
_entity.type
_entity.pdbx_description
1 polymer ?
#
loop_
_entity_poly.entity_id
_entity_poly.type
_entity_poly.pdbx_seq_one_letter_code
_entity_poly.pdbx_strand_id
1 'polypeptide(L)'
;MYEPSLYNGMEWRLVGPYRGGRAGTVTGVPGHPNLFYMGTAGGGVWRTQDAGTTWECVSDGYFGGSIGAVAVAPSDPNVIYVGEGEQTIRGNVSSGHGLWRSTDAGRHWKFIGLEGSEHIGRIRVHPINPDIVYVAAMGNLWKPNDVRGVYRSRDGGEHWERILFESDKAGAVDLILDPNNPRIIYASTWEVKRNGYRLDSGGPGSHLWKSLDSGDTWEKLTDHPGLPKGVLGIICIAVSPANSDRLWACIEAEDGGVYRSDDAGATWRQTSSDTELRQRAWYYSHIYADSKNEEMVYVLNVSFWRSKDGGSNFSRIGTPHGDHHDLWIDPDNPQSLAIADDGGVQISKDGGANWSTYHNQPTAQFYRVTTDNHFPYRILGAQQDNSTVRILHRTSGSAITERDWEPSAGGESAHLAPDPLHPDTIYAGTYKGYMTRIDHSTGQERSVNVWPDNPAGSGAEIMKYRFNWNYPIFFSPHDPHKLYAASNHLHVTYNEGQSWEVISPDLSRNDPETIHSSGGPITQDNTGVEFYANIFAVTESPQEEGVIWAGTDDGRLHITRDGGKNWTEVTPPMSPKWNMMNCIDVNPFQPGGAYVAATSYKFGDYTPYLYKTTDYGKTWKVITAGIPDTYYARAIRADQVRPGLLYAGTEWGMYISWDDGAHWQPFQMNLPIVSIRDLCIRDNALIAATHGRSFWMIDDLTPVQEISEAIAAKPSYLFKNIPSYRMAQDYGRRDPRVEGENHPDGVLLQYFSKIVDNDHPVKLEILEADGDVIQTYSTATKDRRQKLTATSGGNRFVWDMRYPGFTEFPGMVLYSSPNRGPKAPPGKYRARLTANGEVTEQEFEIIKDPRLPNTPADYQAQFNHLITVRDRVSEANQAVLDIRALRKDLLYYQDKIKDITDLKPALDEIKDLDAQMTVIENNIHQTKNHSVQDAINNGIRINNRLAFLLAEGQLGDFPPTDQAKEFYTEVSQELQHELDDLDQLIVDKVNKINTMLTEYGMTPLVVKVRKGKT
;
A
#
# COMPACT_ATOMS: atom_id res chain seq x y z
N MET A 1 -11.52 3.48 -25.60
CA MET A 1 -11.50 4.11 -24.26
C MET A 1 -12.88 4.01 -23.64
N TYR A 2 -12.96 3.93 -22.32
CA TYR A 2 -14.22 3.82 -21.57
C TYR A 2 -14.25 4.82 -20.41
N GLU A 3 -15.42 5.37 -20.10
CA GLU A 3 -15.60 6.30 -18.98
C GLU A 3 -15.24 5.64 -17.63
N PRO A 4 -14.42 6.27 -16.78
CA PRO A 4 -14.06 5.73 -15.46
C PRO A 4 -15.27 5.40 -14.58
N SER A 5 -16.39 6.10 -14.73
CA SER A 5 -17.63 5.84 -13.99
C SER A 5 -18.22 4.45 -14.24
N LEU A 6 -17.71 3.66 -15.19
CA LEU A 6 -18.16 2.28 -15.42
C LEU A 6 -17.46 1.27 -14.51
N TYR A 7 -16.30 1.63 -13.96
CA TYR A 7 -15.44 0.72 -13.20
C TYR A 7 -14.80 1.35 -11.95
N ASN A 8 -15.04 2.62 -11.65
CA ASN A 8 -14.52 3.31 -10.45
C ASN A 8 -15.12 2.83 -9.11
N GLY A 9 -15.93 1.77 -9.12
CA GLY A 9 -16.28 1.01 -7.92
C GLY A 9 -15.21 -0.01 -7.51
N MET A 10 -14.29 -0.35 -8.43
CA MET A 10 -13.06 -1.06 -8.09
C MET A 10 -12.16 -0.15 -7.27
N GLU A 11 -11.41 -0.73 -6.34
CA GLU A 11 -10.42 0.01 -5.55
C GLU A 11 -9.13 -0.79 -5.44
N TRP A 12 -8.02 -0.08 -5.42
CA TRP A 12 -6.75 -0.60 -4.95
C TRP A 12 -6.76 -0.66 -3.43
N ARG A 13 -6.41 -1.79 -2.85
CA ARG A 13 -6.16 -1.88 -1.40
C ARG A 13 -4.66 -1.95 -1.12
N LEU A 14 -4.23 -1.22 -0.09
CA LEU A 14 -2.86 -1.25 0.40
C LEU A 14 -2.66 -2.53 1.22
N VAL A 15 -1.92 -3.50 0.68
CA VAL A 15 -1.62 -4.78 1.36
C VAL A 15 -0.56 -4.58 2.44
N GLY A 16 0.43 -3.72 2.19
CA GLY A 16 1.61 -3.55 3.02
C GLY A 16 2.87 -4.11 2.35
N PRO A 17 3.95 -4.36 3.10
CA PRO A 17 4.06 -4.20 4.54
C PRO A 17 4.06 -2.72 4.97
N TYR A 18 3.75 -2.48 6.25
CA TYR A 18 4.02 -1.20 6.91
C TYR A 18 5.45 -1.25 7.47
N ARG A 19 6.42 -1.17 6.57
CA ARG A 19 7.84 -1.08 6.90
C ARG A 19 8.45 0.05 6.11
N GLY A 20 9.10 0.97 6.81
CA GLY A 20 9.69 2.16 6.20
C GLY A 20 10.71 1.79 5.13
N GLY A 21 10.65 2.53 4.03
CA GLY A 21 11.72 2.64 3.05
C GLY A 21 12.33 4.04 3.10
N ARG A 22 13.30 4.30 2.22
CA ARG A 22 14.17 5.47 2.31
C ARG A 22 13.43 6.80 2.45
N ALA A 23 13.83 7.58 3.44
CA ALA A 23 13.47 8.98 3.60
C ALA A 23 14.69 9.88 3.35
N GLY A 24 14.53 10.84 2.43
CA GLY A 24 15.61 11.78 2.08
C GLY A 24 15.61 13.05 2.92
N THR A 25 14.52 13.33 3.65
CA THR A 25 14.38 14.57 4.43
C THR A 25 13.41 14.43 5.60
N VAL A 26 13.70 15.15 6.68
CA VAL A 26 12.86 15.21 7.89
C VAL A 26 12.90 16.60 8.52
N THR A 27 11.78 17.03 9.08
CA THR A 27 11.72 18.27 9.85
C THR A 27 10.70 18.17 10.99
N GLY A 28 11.07 18.70 12.15
CA GLY A 28 10.14 18.94 13.27
C GLY A 28 9.67 20.39 13.28
N VAL A 29 8.62 20.67 14.05
CA VAL A 29 8.07 22.03 14.18
C VAL A 29 8.43 22.60 15.56
N PRO A 30 9.24 23.69 15.63
CA PRO A 30 9.57 24.34 16.89
C PRO A 30 8.33 24.70 17.71
N GLY A 31 8.37 24.46 19.03
CA GLY A 31 7.22 24.65 19.92
C GLY A 31 6.12 23.57 19.85
N HIS A 32 6.21 22.61 18.91
CA HIS A 32 5.26 21.52 18.74
C HIS A 32 5.97 20.16 18.85
N PRO A 33 6.23 19.67 20.08
CA PRO A 33 7.16 18.57 20.32
C PRO A 33 6.76 17.24 19.67
N ASN A 34 5.51 17.04 19.26
CA ASN A 34 5.06 15.77 18.65
C ASN A 34 4.80 15.86 17.14
N LEU A 35 4.99 17.05 16.54
CA LEU A 35 4.68 17.30 15.13
C LEU A 35 5.94 17.25 14.27
N PHE A 36 5.95 16.31 13.32
CA PHE A 36 7.04 16.14 12.37
C PHE A 36 6.51 15.85 10.97
N TYR A 37 7.33 16.17 9.98
CA TYR A 37 7.11 15.85 8.58
C TYR A 37 8.31 15.10 8.02
N MET A 38 8.05 14.18 7.10
CA MET A 38 9.09 13.50 6.33
C MET A 38 8.80 13.53 4.84
N GLY A 39 9.84 13.55 4.03
CA GLY A 39 9.79 13.34 2.59
C GLY A 39 10.46 12.03 2.23
N THR A 40 9.76 11.18 1.49
CA THR A 40 10.22 9.81 1.18
C THR A 40 10.66 9.65 -0.27
N ALA A 41 11.48 8.64 -0.54
CA ALA A 41 11.89 8.26 -1.89
C ALA A 41 10.74 7.49 -2.57
N GLY A 42 10.02 8.20 -3.44
CA GLY A 42 8.88 7.70 -4.21
C GLY A 42 7.52 7.76 -3.49
N GLY A 43 7.49 8.02 -2.18
CA GLY A 43 6.29 7.88 -1.36
C GLY A 43 5.60 9.17 -0.91
N GLY A 44 6.03 10.34 -1.38
CA GLY A 44 5.42 11.63 -1.03
C GLY A 44 5.76 12.15 0.38
N VAL A 45 4.93 13.06 0.88
CA VAL A 45 5.12 13.77 2.16
C VAL A 45 4.20 13.23 3.22
N TRP A 46 4.77 12.94 4.40
CA TRP A 46 4.06 12.35 5.52
C TRP A 46 4.16 13.22 6.76
N ARG A 47 3.16 13.11 7.63
CA ARG A 47 3.05 13.85 8.88
C ARG A 47 2.76 12.90 10.04
N THR A 48 3.38 13.16 11.18
CA THR A 48 3.02 12.57 12.49
C THR A 48 2.65 13.69 13.47
N GLN A 49 1.73 13.41 14.39
CA GLN A 49 1.34 14.30 15.49
C GLN A 49 1.57 13.66 16.87
N ASP A 50 2.18 12.47 16.89
CA ASP A 50 2.41 11.63 18.07
C ASP A 50 3.86 11.13 18.13
N ALA A 51 4.79 11.97 17.66
CA ALA A 51 6.23 11.73 17.69
C ALA A 51 6.66 10.41 17.02
N GLY A 52 6.04 10.09 15.87
CA GLY A 52 6.44 8.96 15.03
C GLY A 52 5.75 7.65 15.37
N THR A 53 4.70 7.66 16.19
CA THR A 53 3.90 6.47 16.49
C THR A 53 2.98 6.12 15.32
N THR A 54 2.35 7.12 14.70
CA THR A 54 1.55 6.98 13.48
C THR A 54 1.91 8.06 12.46
N TRP A 55 1.81 7.71 11.16
CA TRP A 55 2.11 8.58 10.03
C TRP A 55 0.94 8.63 9.04
N GLU A 56 0.66 9.82 8.51
CA GLU A 56 -0.37 10.07 7.50
C GLU A 56 0.27 10.74 6.27
N CYS A 57 -0.01 10.25 5.07
CA CYS A 57 0.41 10.93 3.84
C CYS A 57 -0.44 12.19 3.64
N VAL A 58 0.21 13.34 3.46
CA VAL A 58 -0.45 14.64 3.27
C VAL A 58 -0.30 15.19 1.85
N SER A 59 0.43 14.51 0.96
CA SER A 59 0.55 14.89 -0.45
C SER A 59 -0.42 14.14 -1.38
N ASP A 60 -1.00 13.02 -0.93
CA ASP A 60 -1.94 12.21 -1.73
C ASP A 60 -3.10 13.09 -2.24
N GLY A 61 -3.40 12.97 -3.54
CA GLY A 61 -4.41 13.79 -4.23
C GLY A 61 -3.88 15.07 -4.89
N TYR A 62 -2.63 15.45 -4.62
CA TYR A 62 -1.98 16.63 -5.22
C TYR A 62 -0.76 16.25 -6.06
N PHE A 63 0.21 15.57 -5.44
CA PHE A 63 1.46 15.15 -6.06
C PHE A 63 2.01 13.90 -5.38
N GLY A 64 3.08 13.34 -5.93
CA GLY A 64 3.72 12.13 -5.41
C GLY A 64 5.16 12.01 -5.89
N GLY A 65 5.70 10.80 -5.88
CA GLY A 65 7.10 10.57 -6.25
C GLY A 65 8.08 10.93 -5.12
N SER A 66 9.36 11.10 -5.49
CA SER A 66 10.45 11.34 -4.54
C SER A 66 10.46 12.76 -4.02
N ILE A 67 10.75 12.91 -2.72
CA ILE A 67 10.85 14.21 -2.05
C ILE A 67 12.29 14.41 -1.58
N GLY A 68 12.91 15.52 -1.99
CA GLY A 68 14.28 15.87 -1.59
C GLY A 68 14.38 16.87 -0.45
N ALA A 69 13.35 17.70 -0.26
CA ALA A 69 13.34 18.67 0.84
C ALA A 69 11.92 18.96 1.33
N VAL A 70 11.76 19.00 2.66
CA VAL A 70 10.56 19.51 3.33
C VAL A 70 11.00 20.59 4.33
N ALA A 71 10.42 21.78 4.22
CA ALA A 71 10.73 22.89 5.13
C ALA A 71 9.44 23.53 5.65
N VAL A 72 9.29 23.59 6.97
CA VAL A 72 8.24 24.35 7.65
C VAL A 72 8.76 25.73 8.00
N ALA A 73 7.97 26.78 7.75
CA ALA A 73 8.38 28.14 8.07
C ALA A 73 8.43 28.35 9.60
N PRO A 74 9.56 28.81 10.18
CA PRO A 74 9.67 29.00 11.63
C PRO A 74 8.68 30.05 12.19
N SER A 75 8.34 31.06 11.39
CA SER A 75 7.43 32.14 11.78
C SER A 75 5.94 31.79 11.63
N ASP A 76 5.60 30.77 10.85
CA ASP A 76 4.23 30.31 10.64
C ASP A 76 4.21 28.81 10.26
N PRO A 77 3.97 27.91 11.23
CA PRO A 77 3.93 26.47 10.99
C PRO A 77 2.87 25.97 10.00
N ASN A 78 1.94 26.82 9.55
CA ASN A 78 1.01 26.46 8.48
C ASN A 78 1.66 26.51 7.09
N VAL A 79 2.75 27.28 6.94
CA VAL A 79 3.45 27.42 5.66
C VAL A 79 4.52 26.33 5.54
N ILE A 80 4.33 25.46 4.55
CA ILE A 80 5.24 24.35 4.25
C ILE A 80 5.67 24.45 2.80
N TYR A 81 6.96 24.30 2.54
CA TYR A 81 7.54 24.16 1.21
C TYR A 81 8.06 22.75 1.02
N VAL A 82 7.83 22.18 -0.16
CA VAL A 82 8.26 20.83 -0.54
C VAL A 82 8.96 20.91 -1.88
N GLY A 83 10.12 20.29 -1.98
CA GLY A 83 10.86 20.10 -3.22
C GLY A 83 10.91 18.63 -3.60
N GLU A 84 10.50 18.32 -4.83
CA GLU A 84 10.55 16.96 -5.36
C GLU A 84 11.95 16.59 -5.89
N GLY A 85 12.19 15.28 -5.98
CA GLY A 85 13.43 14.65 -6.37
C GLY A 85 14.47 14.63 -5.25
N GLU A 86 14.83 13.42 -4.83
CA GLU A 86 15.74 13.23 -3.69
C GLU A 86 17.18 13.64 -4.01
N GLN A 87 17.89 14.18 -3.00
CA GLN A 87 19.31 14.52 -3.07
C GLN A 87 20.21 13.27 -3.06
N THR A 88 19.67 12.17 -2.55
CA THR A 88 20.34 10.88 -2.41
C THR A 88 20.39 10.16 -3.77
N ILE A 89 21.35 10.55 -4.62
CA ILE A 89 21.37 10.28 -6.07
C ILE A 89 21.69 8.83 -6.50
N ARG A 90 20.97 7.81 -6.00
CA ARG A 90 21.17 6.39 -6.35
C ARG A 90 20.84 6.07 -7.84
N GLY A 91 21.26 4.91 -8.36
CA GLY A 91 21.25 4.64 -9.83
C GLY A 91 19.86 4.35 -10.39
N ASN A 92 18.91 4.22 -9.48
CA ASN A 92 17.51 3.91 -9.63
C ASN A 92 16.61 5.03 -9.08
N VAL A 93 17.20 6.19 -8.73
CA VAL A 93 16.52 7.38 -8.21
C VAL A 93 15.38 7.83 -9.13
N SER A 94 14.28 8.25 -8.52
CA SER A 94 13.16 8.91 -9.20
C SER A 94 13.36 10.42 -9.20
N SER A 95 13.01 11.06 -10.31
CA SER A 95 13.08 12.52 -10.45
C SER A 95 11.80 13.20 -9.98
N GLY A 96 11.84 14.51 -9.78
CA GLY A 96 10.73 15.37 -9.35
C GLY A 96 10.34 16.41 -10.39
N HIS A 97 9.16 17.02 -10.23
CA HIS A 97 8.64 18.07 -11.11
C HIS A 97 8.96 19.49 -10.64
N GLY A 98 9.31 19.71 -9.37
CA GLY A 98 9.71 21.03 -8.86
C GLY A 98 9.26 21.27 -7.43
N LEU A 99 8.65 22.42 -7.17
CA LEU A 99 8.29 22.88 -5.84
C LEU A 99 6.79 22.99 -5.61
N TRP A 100 6.40 22.68 -4.37
CA TRP A 100 5.03 22.80 -3.87
C TRP A 100 5.01 23.61 -2.58
N ARG A 101 3.88 24.28 -2.33
CA ARG A 101 3.62 25.02 -1.08
C ARG A 101 2.24 24.71 -0.53
N SER A 102 2.17 24.61 0.79
CA SER A 102 0.95 24.63 1.58
C SER A 102 0.94 25.86 2.49
N THR A 103 -0.25 26.40 2.77
CA THR A 103 -0.46 27.48 3.75
C THR A 103 -1.42 27.06 4.87
N ASP A 104 -1.68 25.75 5.00
CA ASP A 104 -2.61 25.18 5.97
C ASP A 104 -2.13 23.83 6.51
N ALA A 105 -0.82 23.74 6.72
CA ALA A 105 -0.13 22.58 7.31
C ALA A 105 -0.33 21.27 6.51
N GLY A 106 -0.27 21.38 5.19
CA GLY A 106 -0.30 20.25 4.25
C GLY A 106 -1.69 19.73 3.90
N ARG A 107 -2.77 20.47 4.20
CA ARG A 107 -4.13 20.05 3.79
C ARG A 107 -4.39 20.34 2.31
N HIS A 108 -3.85 21.46 1.81
CA HIS A 108 -3.86 21.81 0.41
C HIS A 108 -2.47 22.20 -0.08
N TRP A 109 -2.19 21.89 -1.34
CA TRP A 109 -0.91 22.16 -1.99
C TRP A 109 -1.10 22.91 -3.30
N LYS A 110 -0.18 23.83 -3.57
CA LYS A 110 -0.07 24.58 -4.82
C LYS A 110 1.32 24.35 -5.41
N PHE A 111 1.39 24.00 -6.69
CA PHE A 111 2.65 24.01 -7.42
C PHE A 111 3.16 25.44 -7.58
N ILE A 112 4.44 25.67 -7.28
CA ILE A 112 5.05 27.00 -7.25
C ILE A 112 6.31 27.11 -8.13
N GLY A 113 6.55 26.17 -9.05
CA GLY A 113 7.56 26.33 -10.11
C GLY A 113 8.87 25.55 -9.90
N LEU A 114 9.92 26.01 -10.60
CA LEU A 114 11.19 25.31 -10.84
C LEU A 114 11.04 23.98 -11.60
N GLU A 115 10.15 23.94 -12.59
CA GLU A 115 10.04 22.80 -13.49
C GLU A 115 11.38 22.50 -14.19
N GLY A 116 11.74 21.22 -14.23
CA GLY A 116 13.02 20.76 -14.78
C GLY A 116 14.20 20.84 -13.80
N SER A 117 13.97 21.20 -12.52
CA SER A 117 15.01 21.07 -11.48
C SER A 117 15.35 19.62 -11.19
N GLU A 118 14.39 18.70 -11.38
CA GLU A 118 14.46 17.24 -11.18
C GLU A 118 14.80 16.77 -9.75
N HIS A 119 15.68 17.47 -9.03
CA HIS A 119 16.16 17.18 -7.70
C HIS A 119 16.36 18.47 -6.91
N ILE A 120 15.60 18.64 -5.83
CA ILE A 120 15.74 19.76 -4.89
C ILE A 120 16.43 19.26 -3.62
N GLY A 121 17.64 19.77 -3.35
CA GLY A 121 18.46 19.28 -2.24
C GLY A 121 18.12 19.90 -0.89
N ARG A 122 17.88 21.21 -0.84
CA ARG A 122 17.61 21.94 0.41
C ARG A 122 16.65 23.10 0.18
N ILE A 123 15.80 23.35 1.18
CA ILE A 123 14.95 24.54 1.27
C ILE A 123 15.23 25.23 2.61
N ARG A 124 15.38 26.55 2.61
CA ARG A 124 15.51 27.39 3.81
C ARG A 124 14.51 28.53 3.75
N VAL A 125 13.66 28.61 4.76
CA VAL A 125 12.68 29.69 4.91
C VAL A 125 13.23 30.73 5.89
N HIS A 126 13.07 32.00 5.57
CA HIS A 126 13.52 33.09 6.43
C HIS A 126 12.82 33.04 7.80
N PRO A 127 13.53 33.23 8.92
CA PRO A 127 13.03 32.90 10.26
C PRO A 127 11.85 33.75 10.75
N ILE A 128 11.66 34.93 10.17
CA ILE A 128 10.58 35.87 10.55
C ILE A 128 9.66 36.27 9.40
N ASN A 129 9.85 35.70 8.21
CA ASN A 129 9.00 35.99 7.05
C ASN A 129 8.84 34.74 6.19
N PRO A 130 7.65 34.09 6.17
CA PRO A 130 7.44 32.83 5.47
C PRO A 130 7.46 32.96 3.94
N ASP A 131 7.42 34.18 3.39
CA ASP A 131 7.41 34.43 1.94
C ASP A 131 8.82 34.59 1.37
N ILE A 132 9.85 34.76 2.21
CA ILE A 132 11.25 34.75 1.78
C ILE A 132 11.79 33.33 1.92
N VAL A 133 12.03 32.68 0.80
CA VAL A 133 12.48 31.28 0.74
C VAL A 133 13.64 31.12 -0.23
N TYR A 134 14.60 30.28 0.15
CA TYR A 134 15.77 29.94 -0.64
C TYR A 134 15.80 28.44 -0.93
N VAL A 135 16.21 28.08 -2.15
CA VAL A 135 16.18 26.70 -2.64
C VAL A 135 17.51 26.35 -3.28
N ALA A 136 18.09 25.23 -2.89
CA ALA A 136 19.22 24.60 -3.56
C ALA A 136 18.70 23.59 -4.60
N ALA A 137 18.76 23.95 -5.87
CA ALA A 137 18.38 23.09 -6.98
C ALA A 137 19.62 22.39 -7.56
N MET A 138 19.62 21.05 -7.50
CA MET A 138 20.73 20.25 -8.00
C MET A 138 20.68 20.11 -9.52
N GLY A 139 19.49 20.02 -10.11
CA GLY A 139 19.30 19.82 -11.55
C GLY A 139 19.20 18.36 -11.96
N ASN A 140 19.25 18.14 -13.27
CA ASN A 140 19.06 16.84 -13.89
C ASN A 140 20.33 15.97 -13.80
N LEU A 141 20.24 14.76 -13.28
CA LEU A 141 21.43 13.89 -13.13
C LEU A 141 21.90 13.25 -14.45
N TRP A 142 20.98 13.12 -15.40
CA TRP A 142 21.13 12.32 -16.61
C TRP A 142 21.61 13.15 -17.80
N LYS A 143 21.35 14.47 -17.79
CA LYS A 143 21.82 15.42 -18.80
C LYS A 143 22.08 16.82 -18.21
N PRO A 144 22.99 17.62 -18.80
CA PRO A 144 23.14 19.03 -18.43
C PRO A 144 21.82 19.80 -18.60
N ASN A 145 21.57 20.75 -17.70
CA ASN A 145 20.40 21.65 -17.74
C ASN A 145 20.67 22.94 -16.95
N ASP A 146 19.94 24.01 -17.28
CA ASP A 146 20.13 25.33 -16.66
C ASP A 146 19.35 25.52 -15.35
N VAL A 147 18.42 24.62 -15.01
CA VAL A 147 17.61 24.69 -13.78
C VAL A 147 18.42 24.13 -12.60
N ARG A 148 19.50 24.83 -12.27
CA ARG A 148 20.49 24.53 -11.24
C ARG A 148 20.86 25.76 -10.43
N GLY A 149 21.43 25.54 -9.26
CA GLY A 149 21.98 26.60 -8.41
C GLY A 149 21.05 27.01 -7.28
N VAL A 150 21.31 28.18 -6.68
CA VAL A 150 20.48 28.71 -5.59
C VAL A 150 19.43 29.66 -6.15
N TYR A 151 18.18 29.40 -5.79
CA TYR A 151 17.04 30.25 -6.12
C TYR A 151 16.51 30.93 -4.87
N ARG A 152 15.94 32.13 -5.04
CA ARG A 152 15.28 32.89 -4.00
C ARG A 152 13.90 33.33 -4.48
N SER A 153 12.91 33.25 -3.61
CA SER A 153 11.64 33.93 -3.75
C SER A 153 11.44 34.90 -2.57
N ARG A 154 10.72 35.99 -2.81
CA ARG A 154 10.33 36.99 -1.80
C ARG A 154 8.81 37.14 -1.66
N ASP A 155 8.06 36.29 -2.34
CA ASP A 155 6.60 36.32 -2.45
C ASP A 155 5.99 34.91 -2.27
N GLY A 156 6.69 34.03 -1.55
CA GLY A 156 6.19 32.70 -1.22
C GLY A 156 6.16 31.73 -2.39
N GLY A 157 7.03 31.94 -3.38
CA GLY A 157 7.20 31.07 -4.55
C GLY A 157 6.40 31.49 -5.77
N GLU A 158 5.83 32.69 -5.82
CA GLU A 158 5.18 33.17 -7.05
C GLU A 158 6.22 33.52 -8.12
N HIS A 159 7.36 34.08 -7.70
CA HIS A 159 8.50 34.35 -8.57
C HIS A 159 9.80 33.83 -7.98
N TRP A 160 10.67 33.31 -8.86
CA TRP A 160 11.97 32.76 -8.51
C TRP A 160 13.09 33.50 -9.22
N GLU A 161 14.07 33.95 -8.44
CA GLU A 161 15.31 34.57 -8.90
C GLU A 161 16.46 33.58 -8.69
N ARG A 162 17.22 33.28 -9.76
CA ARG A 162 18.45 32.49 -9.63
C ARG A 162 19.58 33.40 -9.16
N ILE A 163 20.00 33.22 -7.92
CA ILE A 163 20.95 34.10 -7.23
C ILE A 163 22.37 33.53 -7.16
N LEU A 164 22.56 32.23 -7.41
CA LEU A 164 23.87 31.59 -7.58
C LEU A 164 23.77 30.54 -8.69
N PHE A 165 24.69 30.57 -9.66
CA PHE A 165 24.77 29.60 -10.74
C PHE A 165 26.23 29.39 -11.14
N GLU A 166 26.70 28.16 -11.04
CA GLU A 166 28.07 27.79 -11.43
C GLU A 166 28.14 27.31 -12.88
N SER A 167 27.32 26.31 -13.24
CA SER A 167 27.23 25.81 -14.63
C SER A 167 25.98 24.95 -14.85
N ASP A 168 25.79 24.49 -16.09
CA ASP A 168 24.74 23.54 -16.49
C ASP A 168 25.00 22.09 -16.03
N LYS A 169 26.14 21.84 -15.39
CA LYS A 169 26.58 20.54 -14.84
C LYS A 169 26.75 20.54 -13.32
N ALA A 170 26.79 21.72 -12.70
CA ALA A 170 26.98 21.88 -11.26
C ALA A 170 25.78 22.56 -10.61
N GLY A 171 25.10 21.84 -9.72
CA GLY A 171 23.92 22.34 -9.00
C GLY A 171 24.19 22.61 -7.53
N ALA A 172 23.29 23.34 -6.88
CA ALA A 172 23.40 23.57 -5.45
C ALA A 172 22.87 22.37 -4.67
N VAL A 173 23.60 21.95 -3.63
CA VAL A 173 23.30 20.72 -2.86
C VAL A 173 23.13 20.96 -1.37
N ASP A 174 23.81 21.95 -0.81
CA ASP A 174 23.61 22.36 0.57
C ASP A 174 23.45 23.88 0.65
N LEU A 175 22.70 24.31 1.66
CA LEU A 175 22.28 25.69 1.83
C LEU A 175 21.89 25.93 3.28
N ILE A 176 22.47 26.93 3.91
CA ILE A 176 22.17 27.31 5.29
C ILE A 176 22.18 28.83 5.45
N LEU A 177 21.17 29.33 6.17
CA LEU A 177 21.14 30.71 6.67
C LEU A 177 21.81 30.71 8.04
N ASP A 178 22.66 31.69 8.32
CA ASP A 178 23.19 31.86 9.67
C ASP A 178 22.02 32.05 10.66
N PRO A 179 21.89 31.19 11.69
CA PRO A 179 20.78 31.23 12.64
C PRO A 179 20.64 32.57 13.38
N ASN A 180 21.72 33.32 13.55
CA ASN A 180 21.72 34.60 14.26
C ASN A 180 21.65 35.81 13.33
N ASN A 181 21.87 35.63 12.02
CA ASN A 181 21.78 36.70 11.04
C ASN A 181 21.45 36.15 9.63
N PRO A 182 20.17 36.06 9.23
CA PRO A 182 19.76 35.41 7.98
C PRO A 182 20.19 36.17 6.70
N ARG A 183 20.88 37.32 6.81
CA ARG A 183 21.56 37.94 5.66
C ARG A 183 22.83 37.20 5.27
N ILE A 184 23.42 36.43 6.18
CA ILE A 184 24.60 35.62 5.92
C ILE A 184 24.12 34.25 5.46
N ILE A 185 24.58 33.83 4.28
CA ILE A 185 24.17 32.57 3.65
C ILE A 185 25.43 31.81 3.25
N TYR A 186 25.44 30.51 3.52
CA TYR A 186 26.44 29.59 2.97
C TYR A 186 25.74 28.59 2.05
N ALA A 187 26.37 28.28 0.93
CA ALA A 187 25.86 27.31 -0.04
C ALA A 187 27.01 26.53 -0.67
N SER A 188 26.72 25.33 -1.16
CA SER A 188 27.67 24.55 -1.94
C SER A 188 27.10 24.19 -3.31
N THR A 189 27.97 24.23 -4.33
CA THR A 189 27.71 23.69 -5.66
C THR A 189 28.46 22.38 -5.84
N TRP A 190 27.90 21.45 -6.60
CA TRP A 190 28.47 20.13 -6.85
C TRP A 190 28.30 19.73 -8.31
N GLU A 191 29.41 19.41 -8.97
CA GLU A 191 29.39 18.81 -10.30
C GLU A 191 29.22 17.29 -10.19
N VAL A 192 28.11 16.79 -10.70
CA VAL A 192 27.77 15.37 -10.68
C VAL A 192 27.01 14.94 -11.91
N LYS A 193 27.32 13.74 -12.40
CA LYS A 193 26.64 13.13 -13.54
C LYS A 193 26.41 11.65 -13.29
N ARG A 194 25.25 11.14 -13.75
CA ARG A 194 24.96 9.72 -13.78
C ARG A 194 24.41 9.27 -15.12
N ASN A 195 24.58 8.00 -15.44
CA ASN A 195 23.88 7.32 -16.52
C ASN A 195 23.61 5.85 -16.19
N GLY A 196 23.25 5.04 -17.19
CA GLY A 196 22.94 3.61 -17.04
C GLY A 196 24.03 2.76 -16.38
N TYR A 197 25.30 3.19 -16.49
CA TYR A 197 26.46 2.37 -16.16
C TYR A 197 27.58 3.12 -15.42
N ARG A 198 27.39 4.41 -15.07
CA ARG A 198 28.44 5.21 -14.47
C ARG A 198 27.88 6.37 -13.63
N LEU A 199 28.52 6.59 -12.49
CA LEU A 199 28.49 7.83 -11.71
C LEU A 199 29.86 8.52 -11.84
N ASP A 200 29.84 9.83 -12.01
CA ASP A 200 31.02 10.68 -11.86
C ASP A 200 30.72 11.75 -10.79
N SER A 201 31.34 11.65 -9.61
CA SER A 201 31.27 12.68 -8.55
C SER A 201 32.53 13.55 -8.54
N GLY A 202 32.33 14.86 -8.62
CA GLY A 202 33.39 15.85 -8.45
C GLY A 202 33.92 16.40 -9.77
N GLY A 203 34.21 17.69 -9.76
CA GLY A 203 34.56 18.46 -10.96
C GLY A 203 34.85 19.92 -10.65
N PRO A 204 35.24 20.71 -11.66
CA PRO A 204 35.58 22.11 -11.48
C PRO A 204 34.44 22.97 -10.92
N GLY A 205 33.17 22.59 -11.10
CA GLY A 205 32.03 23.33 -10.56
C GLY A 205 31.70 23.06 -9.08
N SER A 206 32.49 22.25 -8.37
CA SER A 206 32.25 21.92 -6.96
C SER A 206 32.90 22.94 -6.02
N HIS A 207 32.10 23.80 -5.38
CA HIS A 207 32.58 24.95 -4.60
C HIS A 207 31.75 25.23 -3.34
N LEU A 208 32.38 25.86 -2.34
CA LEU A 208 31.76 26.42 -1.15
C LEU A 208 31.67 27.95 -1.29
N TRP A 209 30.51 28.51 -0.99
CA TRP A 209 30.18 29.92 -1.20
C TRP A 209 29.66 30.58 0.07
N LYS A 210 29.87 31.89 0.16
CA LYS A 210 29.32 32.76 1.22
C LYS A 210 28.71 34.01 0.63
N SER A 211 27.57 34.41 1.15
CA SER A 211 26.97 35.73 0.92
C SER A 211 26.80 36.45 2.26
N LEU A 212 26.92 37.78 2.24
CA LEU A 212 26.69 38.66 3.40
C LEU A 212 25.46 39.55 3.25
N ASP A 213 24.81 39.50 2.09
CA ASP A 213 23.74 40.40 1.65
C ASP A 213 22.52 39.63 1.14
N SER A 214 22.19 38.51 1.80
CA SER A 214 21.01 37.68 1.49
C SER A 214 21.04 37.06 0.07
N GLY A 215 22.24 36.81 -0.45
CA GLY A 215 22.47 36.16 -1.73
C GLY A 215 22.55 37.09 -2.94
N ASP A 216 22.58 38.41 -2.74
CA ASP A 216 22.74 39.36 -3.86
C ASP A 216 24.17 39.33 -4.43
N THR A 217 25.17 39.09 -3.58
CA THR A 217 26.56 38.82 -3.97
C THR A 217 27.13 37.60 -3.26
N TRP A 218 28.09 36.95 -3.90
CA TRP A 218 28.72 35.72 -3.41
C TRP A 218 30.25 35.77 -3.49
N GLU A 219 30.89 35.30 -2.43
CA GLU A 219 32.32 35.05 -2.31
C GLU A 219 32.57 33.54 -2.33
N LYS A 220 33.58 33.11 -3.10
CA LYS A 220 33.98 31.70 -3.17
C LYS A 220 34.97 31.39 -2.06
N LEU A 221 34.57 30.56 -1.10
CA LEU A 221 35.39 30.17 0.06
C LEU A 221 36.37 29.04 -0.24
N THR A 222 36.14 28.23 -1.27
CA THR A 222 36.98 27.06 -1.62
C THR A 222 38.48 27.38 -1.71
N ASP A 223 38.83 28.60 -2.10
CA ASP A 223 40.23 29.01 -2.28
C ASP A 223 40.90 29.46 -0.97
N HIS A 224 40.14 29.61 0.13
CA HIS A 224 40.64 30.08 1.42
C HIS A 224 41.66 29.11 2.05
N PRO A 225 42.55 29.61 2.94
CA PRO A 225 43.55 28.78 3.59
C PRO A 225 42.94 27.66 4.45
N GLY A 226 43.51 26.47 4.35
CA GLY A 226 43.19 25.31 5.21
C GLY A 226 42.17 24.32 4.65
N LEU A 227 41.48 24.65 3.55
CA LEU A 227 40.63 23.72 2.80
C LEU A 227 41.46 22.84 1.83
N PRO A 228 40.95 21.65 1.46
CA PRO A 228 41.68 20.73 0.59
C PRO A 228 41.85 21.31 -0.82
N LYS A 229 42.93 20.89 -1.51
CA LYS A 229 43.23 21.29 -2.90
C LYS A 229 42.93 20.12 -3.85
N GLY A 230 42.85 20.42 -5.14
CA GLY A 230 42.55 19.41 -6.18
C GLY A 230 41.07 19.37 -6.55
N VAL A 231 40.60 18.22 -7.02
CA VAL A 231 39.20 18.02 -7.42
C VAL A 231 38.34 17.86 -6.17
N LEU A 232 37.25 18.63 -6.10
CA LEU A 232 36.29 18.56 -5.01
C LEU A 232 34.99 17.89 -5.48
N GLY A 233 34.40 17.10 -4.59
CA GLY A 233 33.09 16.49 -4.75
C GLY A 233 32.03 17.25 -3.95
N ILE A 234 31.12 16.51 -3.33
CA ILE A 234 30.07 17.09 -2.49
C ILE A 234 30.66 17.81 -1.26
N ILE A 235 30.05 18.93 -0.88
CA ILE A 235 30.40 19.72 0.30
C ILE A 235 29.13 20.00 1.10
N CYS A 236 29.12 19.65 2.39
CA CYS A 236 28.05 20.02 3.32
C CYS A 236 28.58 20.94 4.42
N ILE A 237 27.75 21.87 4.88
CA ILE A 237 28.13 23.02 5.72
C ILE A 237 27.16 23.20 6.89
N ALA A 238 27.70 23.42 8.08
CA ALA A 238 26.96 23.78 9.28
C ALA A 238 27.49 25.09 9.89
N VAL A 239 26.57 25.92 10.37
CA VAL A 239 26.84 27.12 11.19
C VAL A 239 26.39 26.80 12.61
N SER A 240 27.20 27.09 13.63
CA SER A 240 26.76 26.91 15.02
C SER A 240 25.68 27.95 15.37
N PRO A 241 24.49 27.54 15.84
CA PRO A 241 23.51 28.48 16.38
C PRO A 241 24.02 29.23 17.62
N ALA A 242 24.94 28.63 18.39
CA ALA A 242 25.53 29.25 19.56
C ALA A 242 26.59 30.32 19.24
N ASN A 243 27.22 30.24 18.06
CA ASN A 243 28.29 31.15 17.65
C ASN A 243 28.42 31.21 16.11
N SER A 244 28.03 32.33 15.49
CA SER A 244 28.07 32.51 14.04
C SER A 244 29.46 32.46 13.40
N ASP A 245 30.53 32.64 14.18
CA ASP A 245 31.90 32.50 13.67
C ASP A 245 32.36 31.03 13.59
N ARG A 246 31.64 30.12 14.27
CA ARG A 246 31.92 28.68 14.31
C ARG A 246 31.20 27.97 13.15
N LEU A 247 31.99 27.45 12.21
CA LEU A 247 31.50 26.67 11.07
C LEU A 247 32.14 25.28 11.03
N TRP A 248 31.42 24.31 10.45
CA TRP A 248 32.00 23.04 10.03
C TRP A 248 31.64 22.67 8.61
N ALA A 249 32.57 22.07 7.88
CA ALA A 249 32.34 21.53 6.55
C ALA A 249 32.78 20.07 6.47
N CYS A 250 31.97 19.22 5.85
CA CYS A 250 32.37 17.86 5.44
C CYS A 250 32.59 17.87 3.92
N ILE A 251 33.81 17.52 3.48
CA ILE A 251 34.25 17.74 2.09
C ILE A 251 34.75 16.42 1.48
N GLU A 252 34.18 16.06 0.33
CA GLU A 252 34.71 15.02 -0.55
C GLU A 252 35.91 15.56 -1.35
N ALA A 253 37.10 15.00 -1.10
CA ALA A 253 38.34 15.25 -1.81
C ALA A 253 39.32 14.08 -1.53
N GLU A 254 40.41 14.00 -2.28
CA GLU A 254 41.50 13.03 -2.01
C GLU A 254 41.97 13.14 -0.54
N ASP A 255 42.31 14.35 -0.11
CA ASP A 255 42.65 14.69 1.28
C ASP A 255 41.44 15.21 2.10
N GLY A 256 40.23 14.77 1.77
CA GLY A 256 38.98 15.26 2.37
C GLY A 256 38.73 14.85 3.83
N GLY A 257 37.69 15.40 4.44
CA GLY A 257 37.32 15.16 5.84
C GLY A 257 36.42 16.23 6.44
N VAL A 258 36.44 16.35 7.76
CA VAL A 258 35.74 17.40 8.52
C VAL A 258 36.70 18.56 8.76
N TYR A 259 36.25 19.76 8.40
CA TYR A 259 36.96 21.03 8.58
C TYR A 259 36.17 21.94 9.49
N ARG A 260 36.87 22.77 10.24
CA ARG A 260 36.29 23.78 11.13
C ARG A 260 36.87 25.15 10.84
N SER A 261 36.01 26.17 10.91
CA SER A 261 36.40 27.58 10.98
C SER A 261 35.97 28.17 12.33
N ASP A 262 36.75 29.13 12.81
CA ASP A 262 36.54 29.91 14.02
C ASP A 262 36.35 31.41 13.70
N ASP A 263 36.29 31.77 12.42
CA ASP A 263 36.30 33.15 11.90
C ASP A 263 35.34 33.31 10.70
N ALA A 264 34.18 32.64 10.78
CA ALA A 264 33.11 32.70 9.80
C ALA A 264 33.53 32.34 8.36
N GLY A 265 34.54 31.49 8.21
CA GLY A 265 35.01 30.91 6.95
C GLY A 265 36.25 31.60 6.34
N ALA A 266 36.89 32.54 7.05
CA ALA A 266 38.11 33.19 6.55
C ALA A 266 39.32 32.25 6.57
N THR A 267 39.44 31.40 7.61
CA THR A 267 40.45 30.34 7.70
C THR A 267 39.83 29.03 8.19
N TRP A 268 40.42 27.92 7.75
CA TRP A 268 39.95 26.58 8.06
C TRP A 268 41.06 25.70 8.64
N ARG A 269 40.66 24.68 9.38
CA ARG A 269 41.54 23.58 9.80
C ARG A 269 40.81 22.25 9.68
N GLN A 270 41.48 21.21 9.20
CA GLN A 270 40.95 19.86 9.25
C GLN A 270 40.96 19.38 10.70
N THR A 271 39.79 19.05 11.25
CA THR A 271 39.66 18.53 12.61
C THR A 271 39.59 17.01 12.64
N SER A 272 39.12 16.39 11.55
CA SER A 272 39.16 14.94 11.38
C SER A 272 39.36 14.56 9.91
N SER A 273 40.24 13.59 9.67
CA SER A 273 40.45 12.93 8.38
C SER A 273 39.84 11.53 8.34
N ASP A 274 39.05 11.17 9.35
CA ASP A 274 38.45 9.84 9.48
C ASP A 274 37.50 9.55 8.31
N THR A 275 37.76 8.43 7.64
CA THR A 275 36.99 8.03 6.46
C THR A 275 35.60 7.52 6.83
N GLU A 276 35.35 7.09 8.07
CA GLU A 276 34.01 6.68 8.53
C GLU A 276 32.98 7.83 8.49
N LEU A 277 33.46 9.07 8.48
CA LEU A 277 32.64 10.28 8.41
C LEU A 277 32.29 10.69 6.96
N ARG A 278 32.92 10.05 5.96
CA ARG A 278 32.75 10.38 4.54
C ARG A 278 32.80 9.16 3.62
N GLN A 279 32.33 8.00 4.09
CA GLN A 279 32.18 6.83 3.24
C GLN A 279 31.14 7.17 2.17
N ARG A 280 31.44 6.83 0.90
CA ARG A 280 30.54 7.07 -0.24
C ARG A 280 29.93 8.47 -0.20
N ALA A 281 30.79 9.50 -0.11
CA ALA A 281 30.41 10.85 0.30
C ALA A 281 29.20 11.43 -0.46
N TRP A 282 29.13 11.21 -1.77
CA TRP A 282 28.02 11.60 -2.65
C TRP A 282 26.62 11.11 -2.22
N TYR A 283 26.54 10.07 -1.37
CA TYR A 283 25.28 9.43 -0.97
C TYR A 283 24.78 9.85 0.42
N TYR A 284 25.67 10.16 1.39
CA TYR A 284 25.27 10.40 2.79
C TYR A 284 25.86 11.64 3.46
N SER A 285 26.99 12.19 2.99
CA SER A 285 27.83 13.06 3.82
C SER A 285 27.15 14.39 4.17
N HIS A 286 26.56 14.48 5.35
CA HIS A 286 25.98 15.71 5.92
C HIS A 286 26.59 16.06 7.27
N ILE A 287 26.53 17.34 7.64
CA ILE A 287 27.06 17.84 8.91
C ILE A 287 26.06 18.82 9.54
N TYR A 288 25.85 18.69 10.85
CA TYR A 288 24.89 19.48 11.62
C TYR A 288 25.48 19.95 12.94
N ALA A 289 25.28 21.21 13.30
CA ALA A 289 25.67 21.74 14.61
C ALA A 289 24.55 21.52 15.64
N ASP A 290 24.92 21.26 16.89
CA ASP A 290 23.95 21.25 18.00
C ASP A 290 23.29 22.62 18.17
N SER A 291 22.02 22.64 18.57
CA SER A 291 21.24 23.88 18.66
C SER A 291 21.65 24.80 19.82
N LYS A 292 22.34 24.30 20.85
CA LYS A 292 22.71 25.05 22.05
C LYS A 292 24.21 24.98 22.43
N ASN A 293 24.95 23.98 21.94
CA ASN A 293 26.35 23.76 22.32
C ASN A 293 27.32 24.05 21.16
N GLU A 294 28.21 25.02 21.36
CA GLU A 294 29.16 25.49 20.31
C GLU A 294 30.26 24.48 19.91
N GLU A 295 30.46 23.42 20.68
CA GLU A 295 31.47 22.38 20.40
C GLU A 295 30.86 21.05 19.95
N MET A 296 29.53 20.93 19.94
CA MET A 296 28.87 19.69 19.55
C MET A 296 28.46 19.73 18.08
N VAL A 297 28.88 18.72 17.33
CA VAL A 297 28.63 18.58 15.89
C VAL A 297 28.33 17.13 15.54
N TYR A 298 27.44 16.93 14.59
CA TYR A 298 26.97 15.65 14.13
C TYR A 298 27.34 15.45 12.66
N VAL A 299 27.69 14.22 12.29
CA VAL A 299 27.94 13.84 10.90
C VAL A 299 27.05 12.67 10.54
N LEU A 300 26.37 12.78 9.41
CA LEU A 300 25.59 11.69 8.83
C LEU A 300 26.44 10.96 7.79
N ASN A 301 26.46 9.64 7.90
CA ASN A 301 27.04 8.73 6.93
C ASN A 301 26.28 7.39 7.00
N VAL A 302 26.90 6.27 6.60
CA VAL A 302 26.39 4.91 6.87
C VAL A 302 25.96 4.77 8.34
N SER A 303 26.75 5.35 9.25
CA SER A 303 26.41 5.48 10.67
C SER A 303 26.16 6.95 11.06
N PHE A 304 25.41 7.15 12.15
CA PHE A 304 25.17 8.45 12.74
C PHE A 304 26.25 8.79 13.78
N TRP A 305 26.97 9.89 13.59
CA TRP A 305 28.12 10.28 14.40
C TRP A 305 27.92 11.58 15.16
N ARG A 306 28.49 11.67 16.37
CA ARG A 306 28.52 12.88 17.20
C ARG A 306 29.91 13.13 17.77
N SER A 307 30.37 14.37 17.68
CA SER A 307 31.52 14.92 18.39
C SER A 307 31.06 15.89 19.48
N LYS A 308 31.85 16.01 20.55
CA LYS A 308 31.63 16.94 21.67
C LYS A 308 32.81 17.90 21.89
N ASP A 309 33.74 17.93 20.96
CA ASP A 309 35.03 18.63 21.06
C ASP A 309 35.39 19.36 19.76
N GLY A 310 34.36 19.93 19.12
CA GLY A 310 34.50 20.76 17.94
C GLY A 310 34.77 19.97 16.67
N GLY A 311 34.43 18.68 16.62
CA GLY A 311 34.64 17.83 15.44
C GLY A 311 36.01 17.15 15.39
N SER A 312 36.69 17.00 16.54
CA SER A 312 38.00 16.35 16.61
C SER A 312 37.89 14.84 16.85
N ASN A 313 37.01 14.43 17.77
CA ASN A 313 36.71 13.03 18.06
C ASN A 313 35.21 12.75 17.90
N PHE A 314 34.87 11.63 17.26
CA PHE A 314 33.48 11.21 17.02
C PHE A 314 33.15 9.90 17.72
N SER A 315 31.90 9.78 18.15
CA SER A 315 31.31 8.56 18.69
C SER A 315 30.01 8.25 17.95
N ARG A 316 29.78 6.97 17.64
CA ARG A 316 28.55 6.52 16.98
C ARG A 316 27.35 6.62 17.91
N ILE A 317 26.21 7.02 17.36
CA ILE A 317 24.89 6.91 17.97
C ILE A 317 24.18 5.72 17.32
N GLY A 318 23.61 4.82 18.13
CA GLY A 318 22.83 3.69 17.62
C GLY A 318 21.46 4.17 17.13
N THR A 319 21.09 3.79 15.92
CA THR A 319 19.82 4.10 15.25
C THR A 319 19.12 2.80 14.82
N PRO A 320 17.78 2.81 14.61
CA PRO A 320 17.05 1.63 14.18
C PRO A 320 17.43 1.11 12.78
N HIS A 321 17.96 1.98 11.93
CA HIS A 321 18.44 1.66 10.58
C HIS A 321 19.76 2.41 10.28
N GLY A 322 20.50 1.98 9.26
CA GLY A 322 21.69 2.66 8.77
C GLY A 322 21.39 3.62 7.61
N ASP A 323 22.44 4.21 7.03
CA ASP A 323 22.37 5.01 5.81
C ASP A 323 21.55 6.30 5.97
N HIS A 324 22.14 7.28 6.66
CA HIS A 324 21.44 8.47 7.14
C HIS A 324 21.58 9.67 6.16
N HIS A 325 20.46 10.34 5.87
CA HIS A 325 20.35 11.39 4.83
C HIS A 325 19.97 12.76 5.37
N ASP A 326 19.23 12.85 6.47
CA ASP A 326 18.83 14.13 7.04
C ASP A 326 18.65 14.05 8.56
N LEU A 327 18.88 15.18 9.22
CA LEU A 327 18.76 15.30 10.67
C LEU A 327 18.08 16.61 11.02
N TRP A 328 17.03 16.52 11.82
CA TRP A 328 16.45 17.65 12.51
C TRP A 328 16.79 17.60 13.99
N ILE A 329 17.35 18.70 14.49
CA ILE A 329 17.61 18.93 15.91
C ILE A 329 16.68 20.05 16.36
N ASP A 330 15.89 19.80 17.40
CA ASP A 330 14.99 20.81 17.94
C ASP A 330 15.79 22.04 18.42
N PRO A 331 15.48 23.25 17.93
CA PRO A 331 16.21 24.45 18.28
C PRO A 331 16.07 24.84 19.76
N ASP A 332 15.01 24.40 20.44
CA ASP A 332 14.74 24.70 21.84
C ASP A 332 15.16 23.57 22.78
N ASN A 333 15.20 22.33 22.29
CA ASN A 333 15.58 21.16 23.08
C ASN A 333 16.42 20.15 22.27
N PRO A 334 17.77 20.21 22.29
CA PRO A 334 18.64 19.33 21.51
C PRO A 334 18.55 17.83 21.89
N GLN A 335 17.74 17.45 22.88
CA GLN A 335 17.41 16.04 23.14
C GLN A 335 16.34 15.49 22.18
N SER A 336 15.56 16.35 21.52
CA SER A 336 14.59 15.95 20.52
C SER A 336 15.23 15.94 19.14
N LEU A 337 15.38 14.74 18.57
CA LEU A 337 15.99 14.52 17.26
C LEU A 337 15.00 13.81 16.35
N ALA A 338 15.07 14.07 15.05
CA ALA A 338 14.45 13.23 14.04
C ALA A 338 15.48 12.93 12.95
N ILE A 339 15.61 11.66 12.59
CA ILE A 339 16.59 11.19 11.62
C ILE A 339 15.85 10.59 10.42
N ALA A 340 16.32 10.90 9.22
CA ALA A 340 15.87 10.27 7.98
C ALA A 340 16.97 9.37 7.45
N ASP A 341 16.63 8.13 7.13
CA ASP A 341 17.55 7.11 6.66
C ASP A 341 16.90 6.17 5.63
N ASP A 342 17.64 5.16 5.16
CA ASP A 342 17.14 4.18 4.19
C ASP A 342 15.97 3.29 4.71
N GLY A 343 15.69 3.32 6.02
CA GLY A 343 14.58 2.65 6.68
C GLY A 343 13.39 3.55 7.00
N GLY A 344 13.44 4.85 6.67
CA GLY A 344 12.37 5.82 6.91
C GLY A 344 12.76 6.90 7.90
N VAL A 345 11.79 7.41 8.68
CA VAL A 345 12.07 8.40 9.74
C VAL A 345 11.82 7.83 11.13
N GLN A 346 12.75 8.11 12.05
CA GLN A 346 12.63 7.76 13.45
C GLN A 346 12.91 8.98 14.34
N ILE A 347 12.19 9.07 15.46
CA ILE A 347 12.22 10.22 16.37
C ILE A 347 12.77 9.80 17.73
N SER A 348 13.69 10.59 18.26
CA SER A 348 14.25 10.45 19.60
C SER A 348 13.86 11.65 20.47
N LYS A 349 13.68 11.40 21.77
CA LYS A 349 13.36 12.42 22.79
C LYS A 349 14.39 12.51 23.91
N ASP A 350 15.48 11.76 23.79
CA ASP A 350 16.52 11.61 24.80
C ASP A 350 17.94 11.65 24.20
N GLY A 351 18.10 12.43 23.12
CA GLY A 351 19.40 12.70 22.50
C GLY A 351 19.98 11.50 21.74
N GLY A 352 19.11 10.62 21.24
CA GLY A 352 19.46 9.44 20.44
C GLY A 352 19.69 8.18 21.27
N ALA A 353 19.23 8.12 22.53
CA ALA A 353 19.32 6.91 23.35
C ALA A 353 18.21 5.91 23.02
N ASN A 354 17.01 6.39 22.68
CA ASN A 354 15.89 5.61 22.17
C ASN A 354 15.23 6.29 20.96
N TRP A 355 14.59 5.48 20.11
CA TRP A 355 13.98 5.91 18.85
C TRP A 355 12.61 5.27 18.63
N SER A 356 11.71 5.96 17.93
CA SER A 356 10.46 5.37 17.42
C SER A 356 10.74 4.27 16.40
N THR A 357 9.78 3.35 16.19
CA THR A 357 9.89 2.28 15.18
C THR A 357 9.73 2.84 13.76
N TYR A 358 10.29 2.13 12.78
CA TYR A 358 10.01 2.31 11.36
C TYR A 358 9.08 1.22 10.77
N HIS A 359 8.65 0.26 11.60
CA HIS A 359 7.66 -0.78 11.24
C HIS A 359 6.20 -0.27 11.29
N ASN A 360 6.00 1.00 10.93
CA ASN A 360 4.70 1.68 10.93
C ASN A 360 4.51 2.60 9.72
N GLN A 361 5.39 2.51 8.72
CA GLN A 361 5.43 3.38 7.54
C GLN A 361 5.24 2.53 6.28
N PRO A 362 4.13 2.67 5.52
CA PRO A 362 3.92 1.89 4.30
C PRO A 362 4.62 2.55 3.11
N THR A 363 5.95 2.66 3.21
CA THR A 363 6.82 3.35 2.25
C THR A 363 7.85 2.41 1.62
N ALA A 364 7.60 1.10 1.66
CA ALA A 364 8.50 0.11 1.09
C ALA A 364 8.69 0.33 -0.43
N GLN A 365 9.95 0.18 -0.87
CA GLN A 365 10.39 0.40 -2.23
C GLN A 365 10.63 -0.94 -2.95
N PHE A 366 9.64 -1.41 -3.73
CA PHE A 366 9.73 -2.69 -4.43
C PHE A 366 10.17 -2.53 -5.89
N TYR A 367 11.07 -3.41 -6.34
CA TYR A 367 11.53 -3.46 -7.73
C TYR A 367 10.71 -4.38 -8.62
N ARG A 368 10.28 -5.51 -8.08
CA ARG A 368 9.68 -6.65 -8.77
C ARG A 368 8.62 -7.29 -7.89
N VAL A 369 7.65 -7.93 -8.50
CA VAL A 369 6.61 -8.68 -7.77
C VAL A 369 6.31 -10.03 -8.42
N THR A 370 6.18 -11.04 -7.58
CA THR A 370 5.67 -12.37 -7.96
C THR A 370 4.75 -12.91 -6.87
N THR A 371 4.15 -14.07 -7.10
CA THR A 371 3.30 -14.79 -6.14
C THR A 371 3.67 -16.26 -6.08
N ASP A 372 3.26 -16.95 -5.03
CA ASP A 372 3.44 -18.39 -4.88
C ASP A 372 2.14 -19.21 -4.96
N ASN A 373 2.28 -20.52 -4.76
CA ASN A 373 1.18 -21.50 -4.76
C ASN A 373 0.64 -21.81 -3.34
N HIS A 374 0.98 -21.00 -2.32
CA HIS A 374 0.42 -21.17 -0.97
C HIS A 374 -1.08 -20.81 -0.95
N PHE A 375 -1.82 -21.27 0.06
CA PHE A 375 -3.19 -20.80 0.31
C PHE A 375 -3.37 -20.27 1.76
N PRO A 376 -3.78 -19.01 1.94
CA PRO A 376 -3.90 -17.96 0.91
C PRO A 376 -2.54 -17.65 0.26
N TYR A 377 -2.48 -17.34 -1.04
CA TYR A 377 -1.19 -17.08 -1.70
C TYR A 377 -0.45 -15.89 -1.09
N ARG A 378 0.88 -15.92 -1.19
CA ARG A 378 1.74 -14.82 -0.75
C ARG A 378 2.18 -13.99 -1.95
N ILE A 379 2.35 -12.70 -1.71
CA ILE A 379 2.97 -11.73 -2.62
C ILE A 379 4.42 -11.59 -2.19
N LEU A 380 5.34 -11.65 -3.14
CA LEU A 380 6.78 -11.63 -2.89
C LEU A 380 7.45 -10.50 -3.65
N GLY A 381 8.37 -9.81 -2.99
CA GLY A 381 9.23 -8.82 -3.64
C GLY A 381 10.39 -8.39 -2.76
N ALA A 382 11.43 -7.84 -3.40
CA ALA A 382 12.59 -7.29 -2.71
C ALA A 382 12.37 -5.82 -2.38
N GLN A 383 12.48 -5.47 -1.10
CA GLN A 383 12.47 -4.08 -0.66
C GLN A 383 13.90 -3.57 -0.67
N GLN A 384 14.11 -2.44 -1.34
CA GLN A 384 15.39 -1.73 -1.34
C GLN A 384 15.85 -1.39 0.10
N ASP A 385 17.17 -1.49 0.33
CA ASP A 385 17.86 -1.20 1.59
C ASP A 385 17.39 -2.05 2.79
N ASN A 386 16.57 -3.08 2.54
CA ASN A 386 16.03 -3.98 3.55
C ASN A 386 16.00 -5.45 3.05
N SER A 387 15.27 -6.33 3.72
CA SER A 387 15.11 -7.72 3.27
C SER A 387 14.14 -7.85 2.08
N THR A 388 14.17 -9.00 1.42
CA THR A 388 12.98 -9.45 0.67
C THR A 388 11.78 -9.64 1.60
N VAL A 389 10.57 -9.65 1.05
CA VAL A 389 9.32 -9.82 1.80
C VAL A 389 8.49 -10.89 1.12
N ARG A 390 7.91 -11.80 1.91
CA ARG A 390 6.75 -12.60 1.50
C ARG A 390 5.57 -12.25 2.42
N ILE A 391 4.48 -11.74 1.86
CA ILE A 391 3.31 -11.23 2.60
C ILE A 391 2.03 -11.94 2.13
N LEU A 392 1.17 -12.35 3.06
CA LEU A 392 -0.14 -12.91 2.70
C LEU A 392 -1.00 -11.86 1.98
N HIS A 393 -1.63 -12.22 0.87
CA HIS A 393 -2.59 -11.32 0.22
C HIS A 393 -3.85 -11.13 1.08
N ARG A 394 -4.18 -12.10 1.95
CA ARG A 394 -5.29 -12.05 2.90
C ARG A 394 -5.05 -12.95 4.11
N THR A 395 -5.69 -12.64 5.23
CA THR A 395 -5.56 -13.35 6.51
C THR A 395 -6.91 -13.55 7.21
N SER A 396 -6.96 -14.31 8.31
CA SER A 396 -8.15 -14.45 9.16
C SER A 396 -8.29 -13.31 10.17
N GLY A 397 -7.33 -12.40 10.26
CA GLY A 397 -7.45 -11.16 11.05
C GLY A 397 -8.36 -10.11 10.40
N SER A 398 -8.64 -9.03 11.13
CA SER A 398 -9.38 -7.87 10.60
C SER A 398 -8.53 -6.96 9.69
N ALA A 399 -7.21 -7.15 9.70
CA ALA A 399 -6.24 -6.41 8.90
C ALA A 399 -5.03 -7.30 8.59
N ILE A 400 -4.18 -6.88 7.64
CA ILE A 400 -2.88 -7.50 7.38
C ILE A 400 -1.83 -6.78 8.22
N THR A 401 -1.16 -7.52 9.10
CA THR A 401 -0.27 -6.99 10.14
C THR A 401 1.16 -7.51 9.98
N GLU A 402 2.08 -7.09 10.85
CA GLU A 402 3.45 -7.64 10.92
C GLU A 402 3.52 -9.16 11.15
N ARG A 403 2.42 -9.79 11.61
CA ARG A 403 2.34 -11.26 11.75
C ARG A 403 2.09 -11.99 10.44
N ASP A 404 1.71 -11.28 9.40
CA ASP A 404 1.26 -11.83 8.12
C ASP A 404 2.33 -11.73 7.02
N TRP A 405 3.54 -11.27 7.35
CA TRP A 405 4.68 -11.23 6.45
C TRP A 405 6.01 -11.46 7.16
N GLU A 406 7.00 -11.91 6.41
CA GLU A 406 8.35 -12.17 6.92
C GLU A 406 9.43 -12.01 5.82
N PRO A 407 10.71 -11.83 6.21
CA PRO A 407 11.84 -11.89 5.29
C PRO A 407 11.97 -13.23 4.56
N SER A 408 12.54 -13.26 3.34
CA SER A 408 12.79 -14.52 2.60
C SER A 408 14.20 -14.57 2.00
N ALA A 409 14.43 -15.45 1.01
CA ALA A 409 15.72 -15.66 0.39
C ALA A 409 16.21 -14.39 -0.33
N GLY A 410 17.48 -14.36 -0.69
CA GLY A 410 18.09 -13.28 -1.46
C GLY A 410 18.33 -12.02 -0.60
N GLY A 411 18.24 -10.85 -1.23
CA GLY A 411 18.48 -9.56 -0.58
C GLY A 411 17.65 -8.42 -1.17
N GLU A 412 18.05 -7.20 -0.86
CA GLU A 412 17.29 -5.96 -1.13
C GLU A 412 16.90 -5.69 -2.59
N SER A 413 17.51 -6.39 -3.56
CA SER A 413 17.33 -6.15 -4.99
C SER A 413 16.78 -7.35 -5.77
N ALA A 414 16.37 -8.42 -5.08
CA ALA A 414 16.04 -9.71 -5.68
C ALA A 414 14.88 -9.71 -6.68
N HIS A 415 14.99 -10.54 -7.73
CA HIS A 415 13.85 -11.33 -8.18
C HIS A 415 13.71 -12.56 -7.28
N LEU A 416 12.47 -12.92 -6.98
CA LEU A 416 12.15 -14.12 -6.21
C LEU A 416 11.50 -15.15 -7.13
N ALA A 417 11.86 -16.41 -6.92
CA ALA A 417 11.31 -17.58 -7.60
C ALA A 417 10.84 -18.58 -6.51
N PRO A 418 9.56 -18.51 -6.09
CA PRO A 418 9.00 -19.54 -5.24
C PRO A 418 8.99 -20.88 -5.99
N ASP A 419 9.35 -21.97 -5.30
CA ASP A 419 9.26 -23.32 -5.85
C ASP A 419 7.78 -23.67 -6.15
N PRO A 420 7.43 -24.03 -7.40
CA PRO A 420 6.04 -24.31 -7.77
C PRO A 420 5.42 -25.51 -7.05
N LEU A 421 6.23 -26.47 -6.60
CA LEU A 421 5.82 -27.70 -5.92
C LEU A 421 5.86 -27.55 -4.39
N HIS A 422 6.76 -26.71 -3.88
CA HIS A 422 7.01 -26.54 -2.45
C HIS A 422 6.98 -25.05 -2.09
N PRO A 423 5.81 -24.44 -1.87
CA PRO A 423 5.70 -22.98 -1.71
C PRO A 423 6.52 -22.41 -0.53
N ASP A 424 6.93 -23.21 0.45
CA ASP A 424 7.84 -22.79 1.53
C ASP A 424 9.32 -22.78 1.17
N THR A 425 9.69 -23.27 -0.02
CA THR A 425 11.03 -23.14 -0.58
C THR A 425 11.08 -21.98 -1.57
N ILE A 426 11.93 -21.00 -1.30
CA ILE A 426 12.07 -19.79 -2.10
C ILE A 426 13.52 -19.64 -2.57
N TYR A 427 13.71 -19.34 -3.84
CA TYR A 427 14.99 -18.95 -4.43
C TYR A 427 14.97 -17.46 -4.73
N ALA A 428 16.07 -16.76 -4.46
CA ALA A 428 16.13 -15.34 -4.76
C ALA A 428 17.57 -14.85 -4.87
N GLY A 429 17.74 -13.83 -5.72
CA GLY A 429 19.02 -13.19 -5.99
C GLY A 429 19.30 -11.98 -5.09
N THR A 430 20.44 -11.35 -5.28
CA THR A 430 20.72 -9.96 -4.91
C THR A 430 21.88 -9.46 -5.77
N TYR A 431 22.28 -8.20 -5.63
CA TYR A 431 23.36 -7.60 -6.41
C TYR A 431 24.64 -8.46 -6.48
N LYS A 432 25.43 -8.27 -7.54
CA LYS A 432 26.68 -9.00 -7.84
C LYS A 432 26.53 -10.50 -8.13
N GLY A 433 25.31 -11.00 -8.32
CA GLY A 433 25.07 -12.40 -8.71
C GLY A 433 24.98 -13.37 -7.52
N TYR A 434 24.89 -12.86 -6.30
CA TYR A 434 24.58 -13.68 -5.13
C TYR A 434 23.14 -14.20 -5.23
N MET A 435 22.95 -15.44 -4.81
CA MET A 435 21.69 -16.16 -4.86
C MET A 435 21.60 -17.15 -3.70
N THR A 436 20.47 -17.15 -3.01
CA THR A 436 20.20 -18.11 -1.93
C THR A 436 18.86 -18.79 -2.10
N ARG A 437 18.74 -19.96 -1.48
CA ARG A 437 17.53 -20.75 -1.35
C ARG A 437 17.21 -20.86 0.14
N ILE A 438 16.00 -20.54 0.54
CA ILE A 438 15.50 -20.72 1.92
C ILE A 438 14.34 -21.71 1.91
N ASP A 439 14.36 -22.65 2.84
CA ASP A 439 13.21 -23.47 3.21
C ASP A 439 12.64 -22.95 4.54
N HIS A 440 11.48 -22.33 4.47
CA HIS A 440 10.81 -21.73 5.62
C HIS A 440 10.19 -22.74 6.59
N SER A 441 10.02 -23.99 6.19
CA SER A 441 9.55 -25.04 7.10
C SER A 441 10.61 -25.45 8.12
N THR A 442 11.89 -25.23 7.78
CA THR A 442 13.05 -25.59 8.62
C THR A 442 13.91 -24.39 9.02
N GLY A 443 13.72 -23.24 8.38
CA GLY A 443 14.55 -22.04 8.53
C GLY A 443 15.95 -22.18 7.94
N GLN A 444 16.20 -23.21 7.12
CA GLN A 444 17.53 -23.47 6.54
C GLN A 444 17.76 -22.66 5.27
N GLU A 445 18.95 -22.09 5.16
CA GLU A 445 19.41 -21.33 4.00
C GLU A 445 20.61 -22.00 3.33
N ARG A 446 20.66 -21.92 2.00
CA ARG A 446 21.75 -22.44 1.17
C ARG A 446 22.12 -21.43 0.08
N SER A 447 23.43 -21.19 -0.10
CA SER A 447 23.92 -20.48 -1.28
C SER A 447 23.81 -21.35 -2.53
N VAL A 448 23.30 -20.77 -3.62
CA VAL A 448 23.05 -21.42 -4.91
C VAL A 448 23.55 -20.57 -6.09
N ASN A 449 24.56 -19.72 -5.83
CA ASN A 449 25.16 -18.82 -6.82
C ASN A 449 25.49 -19.56 -8.13
N VAL A 450 25.17 -18.94 -9.27
CA VAL A 450 25.60 -19.43 -10.59
C VAL A 450 27.14 -19.47 -10.66
N TRP A 451 27.79 -18.43 -10.12
CA TRP A 451 29.24 -18.33 -10.03
C TRP A 451 29.63 -17.54 -8.77
N PRO A 452 30.21 -18.17 -7.74
CA PRO A 452 30.43 -17.56 -6.43
C PRO A 452 31.70 -16.68 -6.41
N ASP A 453 31.68 -15.58 -7.15
CA ASP A 453 32.75 -14.58 -7.18
C ASP A 453 32.33 -13.30 -6.43
N ASN A 454 33.29 -12.61 -5.79
CA ASN A 454 33.05 -11.36 -5.10
C ASN A 454 33.79 -10.22 -5.80
N PRO A 455 33.11 -9.41 -6.64
CA PRO A 455 33.75 -8.36 -7.42
C PRO A 455 33.93 -7.03 -6.64
N ALA A 456 33.79 -7.04 -5.31
CA ALA A 456 33.77 -5.82 -4.52
C ALA A 456 34.97 -4.89 -4.81
N GLY A 457 34.67 -3.63 -5.10
CA GLY A 457 35.66 -2.61 -5.41
C GLY A 457 36.09 -2.53 -6.87
N SER A 458 35.66 -3.46 -7.73
CA SER A 458 35.97 -3.47 -9.17
C SER A 458 34.71 -3.25 -10.01
N GLY A 459 34.87 -2.75 -11.24
CA GLY A 459 33.79 -2.76 -12.22
C GLY A 459 33.45 -4.19 -12.69
N ALA A 460 32.50 -4.30 -13.62
CA ALA A 460 32.01 -5.58 -14.11
C ALA A 460 32.98 -6.26 -15.09
N GLU A 461 34.06 -5.60 -15.52
CA GLU A 461 35.05 -6.14 -16.46
C GLU A 461 35.84 -7.34 -15.93
N ILE A 462 35.92 -7.49 -14.60
CA ILE A 462 36.61 -8.63 -13.99
C ILE A 462 35.72 -9.89 -13.88
N MET A 463 34.42 -9.74 -14.07
CA MET A 463 33.46 -10.81 -13.84
C MET A 463 33.35 -11.73 -15.05
N LYS A 464 33.41 -13.04 -14.81
CA LYS A 464 33.10 -14.06 -15.84
C LYS A 464 31.66 -13.97 -16.32
N TYR A 465 30.72 -13.89 -15.37
CA TYR A 465 29.31 -13.68 -15.61
C TYR A 465 28.90 -12.41 -14.87
N ARG A 466 28.40 -11.43 -15.63
CA ARG A 466 27.99 -10.13 -15.09
C ARG A 466 26.51 -10.21 -14.70
N PHE A 467 26.17 -9.73 -13.51
CA PHE A 467 24.81 -9.74 -12.99
C PHE A 467 24.39 -8.31 -12.67
N ASN A 468 23.21 -7.93 -13.14
CA ASN A 468 22.61 -6.65 -12.79
C ASN A 468 22.18 -6.63 -11.30
N TRP A 469 21.94 -5.43 -10.75
CA TRP A 469 21.36 -5.20 -9.43
C TRP A 469 20.13 -6.07 -9.15
N ASN A 470 19.18 -6.16 -10.08
CA ASN A 470 17.95 -6.95 -9.94
C ASN A 470 17.77 -7.97 -11.08
N TYR A 471 18.75 -8.86 -11.24
CA TYR A 471 18.76 -9.84 -12.32
C TYR A 471 17.61 -10.87 -12.23
N PRO A 472 17.02 -11.31 -13.36
CA PRO A 472 15.90 -12.25 -13.36
C PRO A 472 16.22 -13.67 -12.87
N ILE A 473 15.28 -14.24 -12.11
CA ILE A 473 15.24 -15.63 -11.65
C ILE A 473 13.79 -16.11 -11.70
N PHE A 474 13.51 -17.24 -12.34
CA PHE A 474 12.15 -17.77 -12.44
C PHE A 474 12.14 -19.26 -12.82
N PHE A 475 11.09 -19.98 -12.43
CA PHE A 475 10.85 -21.35 -12.89
C PHE A 475 10.16 -21.36 -14.26
N SER A 476 10.45 -22.38 -15.06
CA SER A 476 9.74 -22.65 -16.31
C SER A 476 8.25 -22.88 -16.05
N PRO A 477 7.33 -22.33 -16.88
CA PRO A 477 5.92 -22.68 -16.82
C PRO A 477 5.62 -24.12 -17.31
N HIS A 478 6.59 -24.78 -17.96
CA HIS A 478 6.43 -26.13 -18.54
C HIS A 478 7.10 -27.24 -17.71
N ASP A 479 8.12 -26.90 -16.91
CA ASP A 479 8.83 -27.84 -16.05
C ASP A 479 9.08 -27.23 -14.65
N PRO A 480 8.39 -27.70 -13.59
CA PRO A 480 8.53 -27.13 -12.26
C PRO A 480 9.89 -27.38 -11.60
N HIS A 481 10.76 -28.22 -12.18
CA HIS A 481 12.13 -28.43 -11.69
C HIS A 481 13.17 -27.55 -12.41
N LYS A 482 12.78 -26.88 -13.50
CA LYS A 482 13.66 -26.08 -14.35
C LYS A 482 13.68 -24.64 -13.89
N LEU A 483 14.75 -24.24 -13.23
CA LEU A 483 14.95 -22.89 -12.70
C LEU A 483 15.97 -22.13 -13.57
N TYR A 484 15.62 -20.91 -13.97
CA TYR A 484 16.47 -20.00 -14.73
C TYR A 484 17.10 -18.94 -13.84
N ALA A 485 18.31 -18.51 -14.18
CA ALA A 485 18.95 -17.31 -13.65
C ALA A 485 19.68 -16.57 -14.79
N ALA A 486 19.61 -15.24 -14.79
CA ALA A 486 20.12 -14.41 -15.88
C ALA A 486 21.33 -13.57 -15.45
N SER A 487 22.45 -13.73 -16.15
CA SER A 487 23.60 -12.84 -16.17
C SER A 487 23.62 -12.08 -17.51
N ASN A 488 24.78 -11.68 -18.04
CA ASN A 488 24.95 -11.48 -19.48
C ASN A 488 24.65 -12.74 -20.34
N HIS A 489 24.55 -13.92 -19.72
CA HIS A 489 24.10 -15.19 -20.28
C HIS A 489 22.86 -15.71 -19.54
N LEU A 490 22.06 -16.58 -20.19
CA LEU A 490 21.00 -17.32 -19.53
C LEU A 490 21.52 -18.66 -19.02
N HIS A 491 21.22 -18.96 -17.75
CA HIS A 491 21.62 -20.18 -17.06
C HIS A 491 20.39 -20.99 -16.65
N VAL A 492 20.53 -22.32 -16.58
CA VAL A 492 19.47 -23.22 -16.10
C VAL A 492 20.01 -24.25 -15.11
N THR A 493 19.18 -24.62 -14.13
CA THR A 493 19.42 -25.74 -13.20
C THR A 493 18.18 -26.61 -13.11
N TYR A 494 18.40 -27.91 -12.90
CA TYR A 494 17.36 -28.91 -12.61
C TYR A 494 17.53 -29.57 -11.23
N ASN A 495 18.55 -29.16 -10.48
CA ASN A 495 18.94 -29.76 -9.21
C ASN A 495 19.11 -28.71 -8.10
N GLU A 496 18.15 -27.79 -8.03
CA GLU A 496 18.05 -26.79 -6.95
C GLU A 496 19.30 -25.89 -6.81
N GLY A 497 19.96 -25.58 -7.92
CA GLY A 497 21.14 -24.72 -7.96
C GLY A 497 22.43 -25.41 -7.52
N GLN A 498 22.46 -26.75 -7.48
CA GLN A 498 23.69 -27.52 -7.25
C GLN A 498 24.65 -27.43 -8.45
N SER A 499 24.14 -27.30 -9.67
CA SER A 499 24.91 -27.05 -10.89
C SER A 499 24.12 -26.25 -11.91
N TRP A 500 24.80 -25.37 -12.65
CA TRP A 500 24.19 -24.52 -13.67
C TRP A 500 24.76 -24.80 -15.06
N GLU A 501 23.87 -24.87 -16.05
CA GLU A 501 24.20 -24.97 -17.47
C GLU A 501 24.02 -23.60 -18.14
N VAL A 502 24.97 -23.21 -19.00
CA VAL A 502 24.84 -21.99 -19.82
C VAL A 502 24.13 -22.34 -21.11
N ILE A 503 23.01 -21.69 -21.40
CA ILE A 503 22.15 -21.98 -22.56
C ILE A 503 22.03 -20.79 -23.52
N SER A 504 22.91 -19.80 -23.41
CA SER A 504 22.99 -18.70 -24.37
C SER A 504 24.43 -18.22 -24.58
N PRO A 505 24.73 -17.58 -25.73
CA PRO A 505 25.89 -16.71 -25.82
C PRO A 505 25.70 -15.48 -24.91
N ASP A 506 26.68 -14.58 -24.88
CA ASP A 506 26.49 -13.26 -24.29
C ASP A 506 25.45 -12.50 -25.13
N LEU A 507 24.29 -12.23 -24.55
CA LEU A 507 23.17 -11.58 -25.25
C LEU A 507 23.26 -10.05 -25.17
N SER A 508 24.20 -9.50 -24.42
CA SER A 508 24.41 -8.05 -24.31
C SER A 508 25.19 -7.50 -25.51
N ARG A 509 25.23 -6.18 -25.65
CA ARG A 509 26.17 -5.49 -26.55
C ARG A 509 27.62 -5.67 -26.08
N ASN A 510 27.84 -5.79 -24.77
CA ASN A 510 29.14 -5.95 -24.14
C ASN A 510 30.15 -4.89 -24.61
N ASP A 511 29.72 -3.63 -24.63
CA ASP A 511 30.59 -2.51 -24.97
C ASP A 511 31.59 -2.27 -23.81
N PRO A 512 32.92 -2.40 -24.04
CA PRO A 512 33.91 -2.30 -22.97
C PRO A 512 33.80 -1.02 -22.14
N GLU A 513 33.42 0.10 -22.76
CA GLU A 513 33.31 1.41 -22.10
C GLU A 513 32.19 1.45 -21.04
N THR A 514 31.28 0.48 -21.07
CA THR A 514 30.08 0.43 -20.22
C THR A 514 30.20 -0.51 -19.03
N ILE A 515 31.33 -1.21 -18.86
CA ILE A 515 31.51 -2.21 -17.80
C ILE A 515 32.63 -1.87 -16.81
N HIS A 516 33.25 -0.69 -16.95
CA HIS A 516 34.33 -0.22 -16.09
C HIS A 516 33.87 0.25 -14.70
N SER A 517 34.85 0.48 -13.83
CA SER A 517 34.66 1.11 -12.51
C SER A 517 33.87 2.43 -12.58
N SER A 518 33.01 2.63 -11.59
CA SER A 518 32.13 3.79 -11.44
C SER A 518 32.51 4.63 -10.20
N GLY A 519 32.17 5.92 -10.18
CA GLY A 519 32.30 6.84 -9.04
C GLY A 519 33.03 8.15 -9.34
N GLY A 520 33.77 8.22 -10.45
CA GLY A 520 34.47 9.43 -10.89
C GLY A 520 35.89 9.55 -10.32
N PRO A 521 36.48 10.75 -10.24
CA PRO A 521 37.88 10.95 -9.93
C PRO A 521 38.26 10.83 -8.44
N ILE A 522 37.30 10.95 -7.51
CA ILE A 522 37.60 11.01 -6.05
C ILE A 522 37.23 9.70 -5.35
N THR A 523 35.95 9.35 -5.31
CA THR A 523 35.43 8.17 -4.59
C THR A 523 34.81 7.20 -5.58
N GLN A 524 35.30 5.96 -5.64
CA GLN A 524 34.66 4.91 -6.45
C GLN A 524 33.36 4.40 -5.79
N ASP A 525 32.37 3.99 -6.58
CA ASP A 525 31.17 3.25 -6.15
C ASP A 525 30.96 2.00 -7.03
N ASN A 526 31.53 0.88 -6.60
CA ASN A 526 31.42 -0.41 -7.26
C ASN A 526 30.57 -1.38 -6.42
N THR A 527 29.33 -0.95 -6.14
CA THR A 527 28.35 -1.73 -5.37
C THR A 527 27.55 -2.70 -6.22
N GLY A 528 27.57 -2.55 -7.54
CA GLY A 528 26.84 -3.38 -8.51
C GLY A 528 25.59 -2.72 -9.10
N VAL A 529 25.19 -1.53 -8.63
CA VAL A 529 24.04 -0.78 -9.21
C VAL A 529 24.33 -0.37 -10.66
N GLU A 530 25.58 0.00 -10.95
CA GLU A 530 26.04 0.45 -12.26
C GLU A 530 26.59 -0.71 -13.13
N PHE A 531 26.48 -1.96 -12.67
CA PHE A 531 26.83 -3.10 -13.52
C PHE A 531 25.85 -3.17 -14.70
N TYR A 532 26.41 -3.13 -15.90
CA TYR A 532 25.68 -2.98 -17.16
C TYR A 532 26.08 -4.07 -18.16
N ALA A 533 25.41 -4.10 -19.31
CA ALA A 533 25.55 -5.15 -20.32
C ALA A 533 25.18 -6.54 -19.78
N ASN A 534 23.95 -6.65 -19.27
CA ASN A 534 23.35 -7.84 -18.66
C ASN A 534 21.96 -8.12 -19.23
N ILE A 535 21.49 -9.37 -19.16
CA ILE A 535 20.07 -9.68 -19.34
C ILE A 535 19.30 -9.11 -18.14
N PHE A 536 18.32 -8.26 -18.42
CA PHE A 536 17.56 -7.51 -17.42
C PHE A 536 16.09 -7.94 -17.34
N ALA A 537 15.56 -8.49 -18.43
CA ALA A 537 14.23 -9.10 -18.49
C ALA A 537 14.32 -10.40 -19.29
N VAL A 538 13.73 -11.47 -18.76
CA VAL A 538 13.62 -12.76 -19.48
C VAL A 538 12.36 -13.48 -19.04
N THR A 539 11.73 -14.18 -19.98
CA THR A 539 10.55 -15.01 -19.74
C THR A 539 10.48 -16.16 -20.73
N GLU A 540 9.99 -17.31 -20.30
CA GLU A 540 9.63 -18.43 -21.18
C GLU A 540 8.13 -18.34 -21.51
N SER A 541 7.79 -18.54 -22.77
CA SER A 541 6.42 -18.49 -23.26
C SER A 541 5.58 -19.56 -22.57
N PRO A 542 4.45 -19.21 -21.90
CA PRO A 542 3.53 -20.22 -21.36
C PRO A 542 2.80 -20.99 -22.47
N GLN A 543 2.79 -20.49 -23.71
CA GLN A 543 2.11 -21.14 -24.84
C GLN A 543 2.98 -22.15 -25.58
N GLU A 544 4.30 -21.99 -25.55
CA GLU A 544 5.23 -22.79 -26.36
C GLU A 544 6.50 -23.09 -25.54
N GLU A 545 6.69 -24.37 -25.18
CA GLU A 545 7.90 -24.82 -24.50
C GLU A 545 9.16 -24.51 -25.31
N GLY A 546 10.20 -23.99 -24.64
CA GLY A 546 11.47 -23.67 -25.28
C GLY A 546 11.48 -22.37 -26.10
N VAL A 547 10.36 -21.63 -26.14
CA VAL A 547 10.33 -20.25 -26.65
C VAL A 547 10.65 -19.29 -25.52
N ILE A 548 11.84 -18.67 -25.55
CA ILE A 548 12.32 -17.79 -24.48
C ILE A 548 12.69 -16.43 -25.08
N TRP A 549 12.22 -15.36 -24.44
CA TRP A 549 12.54 -13.98 -24.78
C TRP A 549 13.51 -13.40 -23.75
N ALA A 550 14.56 -12.73 -24.20
CA ALA A 550 15.55 -12.10 -23.31
C ALA A 550 15.92 -10.70 -23.79
N GLY A 551 15.75 -9.72 -22.90
CA GLY A 551 16.06 -8.31 -23.12
C GLY A 551 17.17 -7.83 -22.18
N THR A 552 18.03 -6.93 -22.66
CA THR A 552 19.21 -6.46 -21.93
C THR A 552 19.08 -5.02 -21.48
N ASP A 553 19.84 -4.66 -20.43
CA ASP A 553 19.91 -3.28 -19.93
C ASP A 553 20.59 -2.32 -20.91
N ASP A 554 21.41 -2.86 -21.82
CA ASP A 554 22.06 -2.16 -22.94
C ASP A 554 21.28 -2.18 -24.27
N GLY A 555 20.03 -2.62 -24.24
CA GLY A 555 19.04 -2.37 -25.27
C GLY A 555 19.03 -3.31 -26.46
N ARG A 556 19.38 -4.58 -26.24
CA ARG A 556 19.09 -5.67 -27.17
C ARG A 556 17.92 -6.51 -26.71
N LEU A 557 17.22 -7.12 -27.67
CA LEU A 557 16.18 -8.11 -27.43
C LEU A 557 16.45 -9.35 -28.30
N HIS A 558 16.33 -10.53 -27.70
CA HIS A 558 16.58 -11.80 -28.35
C HIS A 558 15.44 -12.78 -28.11
N ILE A 559 15.32 -13.74 -29.02
CA ILE A 559 14.43 -14.88 -28.89
C ILE A 559 15.16 -16.19 -29.25
N THR A 560 14.89 -17.24 -28.48
CA THR A 560 15.14 -18.63 -28.88
C THR A 560 13.80 -19.36 -28.98
N ARG A 561 13.74 -20.37 -29.85
CA ARG A 561 12.54 -21.21 -30.04
C ARG A 561 12.85 -22.71 -29.92
N ASP A 562 14.02 -23.04 -29.41
CA ASP A 562 14.53 -24.41 -29.29
C ASP A 562 15.25 -24.65 -27.95
N GLY A 563 14.81 -23.91 -26.91
CA GLY A 563 15.30 -24.07 -25.55
C GLY A 563 16.72 -23.54 -25.32
N GLY A 564 17.15 -22.54 -26.10
CA GLY A 564 18.45 -21.89 -25.96
C GLY A 564 19.54 -22.40 -26.90
N LYS A 565 19.25 -23.35 -27.79
CA LYS A 565 20.26 -23.88 -28.73
C LYS A 565 20.62 -22.84 -29.79
N ASN A 566 19.63 -22.11 -30.29
CA ASN A 566 19.83 -21.01 -31.24
C ASN A 566 19.09 -19.75 -30.75
N TRP A 567 19.78 -18.60 -30.82
CA TRP A 567 19.26 -17.29 -30.44
C TRP A 567 19.25 -16.35 -31.65
N THR A 568 18.17 -15.59 -31.80
CA THR A 568 18.00 -14.57 -32.85
C THR A 568 17.82 -13.20 -32.20
N GLU A 569 18.60 -12.21 -32.60
CA GLU A 569 18.36 -10.82 -32.20
C GLU A 569 17.13 -10.27 -32.94
N VAL A 570 16.19 -9.72 -32.18
CA VAL A 570 14.88 -9.22 -32.62
C VAL A 570 14.58 -7.83 -32.05
N THR A 571 15.62 -7.06 -31.75
CA THR A 571 15.51 -5.69 -31.24
C THR A 571 14.61 -4.83 -32.14
N PRO A 572 13.60 -4.12 -31.59
CA PRO A 572 12.77 -3.21 -32.37
C PRO A 572 13.64 -2.16 -33.11
N PRO A 573 13.55 -2.03 -34.44
CA PRO A 573 14.44 -1.13 -35.20
C PRO A 573 14.31 0.35 -34.82
N MET A 574 13.16 0.75 -34.27
CA MET A 574 12.90 2.12 -33.80
C MET A 574 13.34 2.37 -32.34
N SER A 575 13.82 1.33 -31.62
CA SER A 575 14.26 1.50 -30.23
C SER A 575 15.58 2.27 -30.16
N PRO A 576 15.73 3.22 -29.21
CA PRO A 576 17.03 3.84 -28.93
C PRO A 576 18.11 2.80 -28.62
N LYS A 577 19.37 3.13 -28.93
CA LYS A 577 20.52 2.21 -28.82
C LYS A 577 20.67 1.61 -27.42
N TRP A 578 20.54 2.44 -26.38
CA TRP A 578 20.78 2.10 -24.97
C TRP A 578 19.49 1.93 -24.15
N ASN A 579 18.38 1.66 -24.84
CA ASN A 579 17.06 1.58 -24.21
C ASN A 579 16.95 0.30 -23.37
N MET A 580 16.92 0.43 -22.04
CA MET A 580 16.86 -0.71 -21.14
C MET A 580 15.57 -1.50 -21.34
N MET A 581 15.66 -2.78 -21.70
CA MET A 581 14.49 -3.67 -21.81
C MET A 581 14.05 -4.06 -20.40
N ASN A 582 13.11 -3.29 -19.83
CA ASN A 582 12.78 -3.35 -18.40
C ASN A 582 11.80 -4.48 -18.06
N CYS A 583 10.91 -4.80 -19.00
CA CYS A 583 9.86 -5.81 -18.85
C CYS A 583 9.47 -6.41 -20.21
N ILE A 584 9.26 -7.73 -20.23
CA ILE A 584 8.75 -8.48 -21.38
C ILE A 584 7.55 -9.29 -20.88
N ASP A 585 6.43 -9.22 -21.59
CA ASP A 585 5.28 -10.07 -21.33
C ASP A 585 4.84 -10.77 -22.62
N VAL A 586 4.67 -12.08 -22.55
CA VAL A 586 4.27 -12.88 -23.71
C VAL A 586 2.77 -12.75 -23.86
N ASN A 587 2.29 -12.48 -25.08
CA ASN A 587 0.86 -12.43 -25.34
C ASN A 587 0.23 -13.78 -24.95
N PRO A 588 -0.80 -13.86 -24.10
CA PRO A 588 -1.35 -15.13 -23.64
C PRO A 588 -2.29 -15.82 -24.66
N PHE A 589 -2.66 -15.13 -25.74
CA PHE A 589 -3.63 -15.59 -26.75
C PHE A 589 -3.04 -15.84 -28.13
N GLN A 590 -1.81 -15.39 -28.39
CA GLN A 590 -1.18 -15.50 -29.71
C GLN A 590 0.29 -15.95 -29.63
N PRO A 591 0.62 -17.16 -30.12
CA PRO A 591 2.00 -17.61 -30.28
C PRO A 591 2.85 -16.61 -31.07
N GLY A 592 4.07 -16.37 -30.61
CA GLY A 592 4.98 -15.37 -31.18
C GLY A 592 4.62 -13.91 -30.89
N GLY A 593 3.54 -13.64 -30.16
CA GLY A 593 3.18 -12.31 -29.68
C GLY A 593 3.89 -11.95 -28.37
N ALA A 594 4.37 -10.72 -28.26
CA ALA A 594 4.97 -10.19 -27.04
C ALA A 594 4.80 -8.67 -26.93
N TYR A 595 4.77 -8.20 -25.70
CA TYR A 595 4.78 -6.79 -25.32
C TYR A 595 6.06 -6.49 -24.53
N VAL A 596 6.66 -5.33 -24.77
CA VAL A 596 7.92 -4.94 -24.12
C VAL A 596 7.81 -3.52 -23.61
N ALA A 597 8.11 -3.30 -22.34
CA ALA A 597 8.34 -1.98 -21.78
C ALA A 597 9.85 -1.72 -21.70
N ALA A 598 10.27 -0.57 -22.20
CA ALA A 598 11.67 -0.15 -22.20
C ALA A 598 11.82 1.31 -21.76
N THR A 599 13.01 1.68 -21.29
CA THR A 599 13.26 3.05 -20.85
C THR A 599 14.69 3.53 -21.09
N SER A 600 14.80 4.81 -21.47
CA SER A 600 16.07 5.51 -21.73
C SER A 600 16.30 6.68 -20.77
N TYR A 601 15.54 6.75 -19.66
CA TYR A 601 15.57 7.89 -18.72
C TYR A 601 16.96 8.16 -18.13
N LYS A 602 17.75 7.09 -17.93
CA LYS A 602 19.14 7.19 -17.47
C LYS A 602 20.10 7.85 -18.46
N PHE A 603 19.62 8.25 -19.63
CA PHE A 603 20.35 9.01 -20.64
C PHE A 603 19.66 10.36 -20.95
N GLY A 604 18.72 10.79 -20.10
CA GLY A 604 18.00 12.06 -20.22
C GLY A 604 16.82 12.05 -21.18
N ASP A 605 16.40 10.86 -21.62
CA ASP A 605 15.24 10.62 -22.48
C ASP A 605 14.08 9.99 -21.70
N TYR A 606 13.07 10.80 -21.42
CA TYR A 606 11.89 10.43 -20.63
C TYR A 606 10.72 9.92 -21.47
N THR A 607 10.95 9.66 -22.77
CA THR A 607 9.92 9.14 -23.68
C THR A 607 9.42 7.77 -23.19
N PRO A 608 8.09 7.53 -23.13
CA PRO A 608 7.57 6.19 -22.91
C PRO A 608 7.87 5.30 -24.11
N TYR A 609 8.39 4.11 -23.85
CA TYR A 609 8.58 3.07 -24.85
C TYR A 609 7.84 1.81 -24.46
N LEU A 610 6.74 1.55 -25.18
CA LEU A 610 6.01 0.29 -25.17
C LEU A 610 6.00 -0.27 -26.59
N TYR A 611 6.44 -1.50 -26.76
CA TYR A 611 6.51 -2.18 -28.05
C TYR A 611 5.61 -3.41 -28.07
N LYS A 612 5.14 -3.73 -29.28
CA LYS A 612 4.35 -4.92 -29.56
C LYS A 612 4.86 -5.63 -30.81
N THR A 613 4.93 -6.96 -30.73
CA THR A 613 5.13 -7.87 -31.88
C THR A 613 4.09 -8.98 -31.86
N THR A 614 3.85 -9.58 -33.02
CA THR A 614 2.91 -10.70 -33.21
C THR A 614 3.52 -11.84 -34.04
N ASP A 615 4.82 -11.77 -34.34
CA ASP A 615 5.47 -12.63 -35.33
C ASP A 615 6.89 -13.06 -34.93
N TYR A 616 7.08 -13.29 -33.63
CA TYR A 616 8.36 -13.66 -33.03
C TYR A 616 9.43 -12.57 -33.20
N GLY A 617 9.01 -11.30 -33.17
CA GLY A 617 9.91 -10.14 -33.16
C GLY A 617 10.44 -9.76 -34.55
N LYS A 618 9.83 -10.26 -35.63
CA LYS A 618 10.21 -9.86 -37.00
C LYS A 618 9.69 -8.46 -37.32
N THR A 619 8.52 -8.10 -36.81
CA THR A 619 7.95 -6.76 -36.94
C THR A 619 7.51 -6.21 -35.58
N TRP A 620 7.59 -4.88 -35.44
CA TRP A 620 7.35 -4.16 -34.20
C TRP A 620 6.50 -2.92 -34.42
N LYS A 621 5.67 -2.59 -33.42
CA LYS A 621 4.91 -1.34 -33.32
C LYS A 621 5.14 -0.69 -31.97
N VAL A 622 5.26 0.64 -31.97
CA VAL A 622 5.18 1.44 -30.74
C VAL A 622 3.71 1.63 -30.37
N ILE A 623 3.38 1.44 -29.10
CA ILE A 623 2.01 1.42 -28.59
C ILE A 623 1.89 2.32 -27.35
N THR A 624 2.09 3.63 -27.50
CA THR A 624 2.17 4.59 -26.37
C THR A 624 1.16 5.75 -26.48
N ALA A 625 0.28 5.74 -27.48
CA ALA A 625 -0.69 6.80 -27.66
C ALA A 625 -1.63 6.92 -26.45
N GLY A 626 -1.69 8.11 -25.84
CA GLY A 626 -2.46 8.38 -24.62
C GLY A 626 -1.62 8.42 -23.33
N ILE A 627 -0.35 7.98 -23.37
CA ILE A 627 0.62 8.20 -22.29
C ILE A 627 1.38 9.50 -22.58
N PRO A 628 1.54 10.42 -21.60
CA PRO A 628 2.38 11.62 -21.76
C PRO A 628 3.82 11.27 -22.16
N ASP A 629 4.43 12.11 -22.98
CA ASP A 629 5.77 11.90 -23.54
C ASP A 629 6.91 12.02 -22.52
N THR A 630 6.62 12.46 -21.30
CA THR A 630 7.57 12.49 -20.17
C THR A 630 7.33 11.37 -19.15
N TYR A 631 6.32 10.53 -19.36
CA TYR A 631 5.90 9.49 -18.42
C TYR A 631 6.47 8.14 -18.84
N TYR A 632 7.80 8.02 -18.77
CA TYR A 632 8.49 6.82 -19.21
C TYR A 632 7.91 5.54 -18.57
N ALA A 633 7.73 4.52 -19.41
CA ALA A 633 7.13 3.26 -19.02
C ALA A 633 8.13 2.36 -18.28
N ARG A 634 7.61 1.58 -17.33
CA ARG A 634 8.40 0.64 -16.53
C ARG A 634 7.88 -0.79 -16.67
N ALA A 635 6.57 -0.98 -16.64
CA ALA A 635 5.97 -2.31 -16.71
C ALA A 635 4.83 -2.34 -17.73
N ILE A 636 4.64 -3.50 -18.35
CA ILE A 636 3.46 -3.83 -19.14
C ILE A 636 3.04 -5.27 -18.82
N ARG A 637 1.73 -5.49 -18.66
CA ARG A 637 1.14 -6.83 -18.51
C ARG A 637 -0.10 -6.97 -19.37
N ALA A 638 -0.22 -8.10 -20.04
CA ALA A 638 -1.41 -8.51 -20.75
C ALA A 638 -2.37 -9.23 -19.79
N ASP A 639 -3.65 -8.91 -19.93
CA ASP A 639 -4.71 -9.61 -19.23
C ASP A 639 -4.76 -11.08 -19.66
N GLN A 640 -5.09 -11.96 -18.70
CA GLN A 640 -5.09 -13.41 -18.92
C GLN A 640 -6.45 -13.95 -19.39
N VAL A 641 -7.50 -13.10 -19.41
CA VAL A 641 -8.88 -13.48 -19.75
C VAL A 641 -9.37 -12.78 -21.01
N ARG A 642 -9.08 -11.48 -21.17
CA ARG A 642 -9.52 -10.65 -22.30
C ARG A 642 -8.38 -10.36 -23.27
N PRO A 643 -8.45 -10.86 -24.52
CA PRO A 643 -7.53 -10.45 -25.57
C PRO A 643 -7.50 -8.94 -25.80
N GLY A 644 -6.30 -8.38 -25.86
CA GLY A 644 -6.06 -6.95 -26.12
C GLY A 644 -6.24 -6.02 -24.92
N LEU A 645 -6.60 -6.53 -23.74
CA LEU A 645 -6.59 -5.74 -22.51
C LEU A 645 -5.17 -5.73 -21.92
N LEU A 646 -4.60 -4.54 -21.72
CA LEU A 646 -3.24 -4.34 -21.23
C LEU A 646 -3.22 -3.36 -20.06
N TYR A 647 -2.31 -3.59 -19.12
CA TYR A 647 -2.02 -2.71 -17.99
C TYR A 647 -0.57 -2.22 -18.09
N ALA A 648 -0.34 -0.93 -17.89
CA ALA A 648 1.00 -0.34 -17.92
C ALA A 648 1.28 0.47 -16.65
N GLY A 649 2.46 0.24 -16.07
CA GLY A 649 3.03 1.02 -14.99
C GLY A 649 4.07 1.99 -15.53
N THR A 650 3.97 3.26 -15.12
CA THR A 650 4.91 4.33 -15.47
C THR A 650 5.60 4.89 -14.23
N GLU A 651 6.53 5.82 -14.42
CA GLU A 651 7.10 6.59 -13.30
C GLU A 651 6.06 7.36 -12.48
N TRP A 652 4.96 7.76 -13.11
CA TRP A 652 3.99 8.70 -12.54
C TRP A 652 2.58 8.12 -12.41
N GLY A 653 2.45 6.79 -12.49
CA GLY A 653 1.17 6.11 -12.25
C GLY A 653 0.79 5.02 -13.24
N MET A 654 -0.49 4.63 -13.19
CA MET A 654 -1.07 3.48 -13.88
C MET A 654 -1.88 3.87 -15.13
N TYR A 655 -1.79 3.04 -16.17
CA TYR A 655 -2.54 3.17 -17.42
C TYR A 655 -3.15 1.83 -17.85
N ILE A 656 -4.26 1.90 -18.60
CA ILE A 656 -4.99 0.75 -19.15
C ILE A 656 -5.31 0.96 -20.62
N SER A 657 -5.28 -0.12 -21.41
CA SER A 657 -5.64 -0.17 -22.83
C SER A 657 -6.61 -1.32 -23.08
N TRP A 658 -7.68 -1.10 -23.83
CA TRP A 658 -8.66 -2.14 -24.24
C TRP A 658 -8.52 -2.56 -25.71
N ASP A 659 -7.62 -1.95 -26.45
CA ASP A 659 -7.44 -2.13 -27.90
C ASP A 659 -6.01 -2.51 -28.26
N ASP A 660 -5.41 -3.34 -27.41
CA ASP A 660 -4.15 -4.01 -27.66
C ASP A 660 -2.97 -3.04 -27.88
N GLY A 661 -2.99 -1.95 -27.10
CA GLY A 661 -1.99 -0.90 -27.00
C GLY A 661 -2.22 0.29 -27.94
N ALA A 662 -3.31 0.30 -28.72
CA ALA A 662 -3.55 1.39 -29.66
C ALA A 662 -3.89 2.71 -28.94
N HIS A 663 -4.62 2.66 -27.82
CA HIS A 663 -4.90 3.82 -26.97
C HIS A 663 -4.84 3.46 -25.48
N TRP A 664 -4.14 4.29 -24.72
CA TRP A 664 -4.05 4.23 -23.27
C TRP A 664 -4.85 5.35 -22.61
N GLN A 665 -5.40 5.06 -21.43
CA GLN A 665 -5.99 6.07 -20.55
C GLN A 665 -5.55 5.83 -19.10
N PRO A 666 -5.57 6.86 -18.23
CA PRO A 666 -5.23 6.70 -16.83
C PRO A 666 -6.09 5.64 -16.13
N PHE A 667 -5.44 4.84 -15.29
CA PHE A 667 -6.03 3.77 -14.48
C PHE A 667 -5.64 3.92 -12.99
N GLN A 668 -5.53 5.17 -12.55
CA GLN A 668 -5.01 5.54 -11.23
C GLN A 668 -5.99 5.21 -10.10
N MET A 669 -7.28 5.55 -10.25
CA MET A 669 -8.31 5.38 -9.21
C MET A 669 -7.84 5.96 -7.86
N ASN A 670 -7.85 5.17 -6.78
CA ASN A 670 -7.38 5.56 -5.45
C ASN A 670 -5.90 5.21 -5.17
N LEU A 671 -5.16 4.68 -6.15
CA LEU A 671 -3.72 4.46 -6.01
C LEU A 671 -3.01 5.82 -5.92
N PRO A 672 -2.05 6.04 -5.00
CA PRO A 672 -1.25 7.26 -4.97
C PRO A 672 -0.42 7.47 -6.23
N ILE A 673 -0.05 8.71 -6.57
CA ILE A 673 0.93 8.98 -7.63
C ILE A 673 2.29 8.44 -7.16
N VAL A 674 2.75 7.36 -7.77
CA VAL A 674 3.99 6.66 -7.40
C VAL A 674 4.54 5.91 -8.60
N SER A 675 5.86 5.72 -8.62
CA SER A 675 6.54 4.86 -9.60
C SER A 675 6.04 3.42 -9.47
N ILE A 676 5.45 2.90 -10.54
CA ILE A 676 5.04 1.50 -10.65
C ILE A 676 6.16 0.71 -11.31
N ARG A 677 6.92 -0.06 -10.52
CA ARG A 677 8.12 -0.75 -11.01
C ARG A 677 7.82 -2.08 -11.67
N ASP A 678 6.77 -2.76 -11.20
CA ASP A 678 6.36 -4.05 -11.75
C ASP A 678 4.90 -4.39 -11.43
N LEU A 679 4.34 -5.31 -12.20
CA LEU A 679 2.95 -5.77 -12.11
C LEU A 679 2.89 -7.30 -12.13
N CYS A 680 1.96 -7.88 -11.36
CA CYS A 680 1.68 -9.32 -11.38
C CYS A 680 0.15 -9.56 -11.43
N ILE A 681 -0.27 -10.57 -12.18
CA ILE A 681 -1.67 -11.01 -12.25
C ILE A 681 -1.76 -12.40 -11.60
N ARG A 682 -2.65 -12.56 -10.63
CA ARG A 682 -2.89 -13.84 -9.92
C ARG A 682 -4.36 -13.93 -9.54
N ASP A 683 -5.03 -15.04 -9.88
CA ASP A 683 -6.46 -15.26 -9.55
C ASP A 683 -7.39 -14.10 -9.94
N ASN A 684 -7.18 -13.52 -11.13
CA ASN A 684 -7.90 -12.34 -11.62
C ASN A 684 -7.68 -11.03 -10.83
N ALA A 685 -6.74 -11.02 -9.88
CA ALA A 685 -6.28 -9.82 -9.19
C ALA A 685 -5.10 -9.18 -9.94
N LEU A 686 -4.96 -7.86 -9.82
CA LEU A 686 -3.80 -7.10 -10.30
C LEU A 686 -3.02 -6.57 -9.10
N ILE A 687 -1.75 -6.94 -9.01
CA ILE A 687 -0.85 -6.52 -7.93
C ILE A 687 0.19 -5.55 -8.50
N ALA A 688 0.40 -4.43 -7.81
CA ALA A 688 1.39 -3.43 -8.14
C ALA A 688 2.52 -3.39 -7.11
N ALA A 689 3.76 -3.59 -7.60
CA ALA A 689 4.96 -3.20 -6.88
C ALA A 689 5.19 -1.71 -7.07
N THR A 690 4.95 -0.94 -6.01
CA THR A 690 5.29 0.48 -5.99
C THR A 690 6.68 0.68 -5.42
N HIS A 691 7.35 1.74 -5.87
CA HIS A 691 8.62 2.18 -5.29
C HIS A 691 8.33 3.33 -4.32
N GLY A 692 7.99 3.02 -3.06
CA GLY A 692 7.77 4.03 -2.01
C GLY A 692 6.36 4.05 -1.41
N ARG A 693 5.44 3.15 -1.81
CA ARG A 693 4.08 3.04 -1.23
C ARG A 693 3.67 1.59 -0.93
N SER A 694 4.62 0.67 -0.78
CA SER A 694 4.38 -0.76 -0.53
C SER A 694 3.57 -1.48 -1.63
N PHE A 695 3.03 -2.68 -1.39
CA PHE A 695 2.19 -3.37 -2.37
C PHE A 695 0.75 -2.87 -2.34
N TRP A 696 0.18 -2.69 -3.53
CA TRP A 696 -1.24 -2.41 -3.74
C TRP A 696 -1.85 -3.46 -4.64
N MET A 697 -3.14 -3.76 -4.47
CA MET A 697 -3.82 -4.68 -5.39
C MET A 697 -5.29 -4.36 -5.61
N ILE A 698 -5.78 -4.70 -6.80
CA ILE A 698 -7.21 -4.83 -7.13
C ILE A 698 -7.54 -6.30 -7.03
N ASP A 699 -8.51 -6.67 -6.19
CA ASP A 699 -8.85 -8.08 -5.95
C ASP A 699 -9.59 -8.75 -7.12
N ASP A 700 -10.25 -7.99 -8.00
CA ASP A 700 -11.02 -8.54 -9.12
C ASP A 700 -11.08 -7.60 -10.35
N LEU A 701 -10.44 -8.03 -11.45
CA LEU A 701 -10.39 -7.34 -12.73
C LEU A 701 -11.63 -7.53 -13.61
N THR A 702 -12.62 -8.32 -13.17
CA THR A 702 -13.82 -8.64 -13.98
C THR A 702 -14.53 -7.41 -14.58
N PRO A 703 -14.71 -6.28 -13.86
CA PRO A 703 -15.37 -5.11 -14.44
C PRO A 703 -14.69 -4.60 -15.71
N VAL A 704 -13.36 -4.44 -15.71
CA VAL A 704 -12.63 -3.96 -16.90
C VAL A 704 -12.51 -5.01 -17.99
N GLN A 705 -12.57 -6.30 -17.64
CA GLN A 705 -12.63 -7.39 -18.59
C GLN A 705 -13.99 -7.46 -19.30
N GLU A 706 -15.11 -7.25 -18.62
CA GLU A 706 -16.44 -7.34 -19.23
C GLU A 706 -16.86 -6.08 -20.00
N ILE A 707 -16.37 -4.89 -19.64
CA ILE A 707 -16.82 -3.64 -20.28
C ILE A 707 -16.66 -3.69 -21.81
N SER A 708 -17.76 -3.45 -22.50
CA SER A 708 -17.87 -3.34 -23.95
C SER A 708 -18.76 -2.15 -24.29
N GLU A 709 -18.77 -1.71 -25.55
CA GLU A 709 -19.70 -0.66 -26.00
C GLU A 709 -21.16 -1.00 -25.67
N ALA A 710 -21.55 -2.26 -25.83
CA ALA A 710 -22.89 -2.74 -25.50
C ALA A 710 -23.21 -2.66 -24.00
N ILE A 711 -22.25 -3.00 -23.13
CA ILE A 711 -22.42 -2.89 -21.67
C ILE A 711 -22.41 -1.42 -21.25
N ALA A 712 -21.48 -0.61 -21.74
CA ALA A 712 -21.38 0.83 -21.44
C ALA A 712 -22.64 1.62 -21.83
N ALA A 713 -23.37 1.18 -22.86
CA ALA A 713 -24.63 1.78 -23.27
C ALA A 713 -25.76 1.57 -22.26
N LYS A 714 -25.75 0.46 -21.49
CA LYS A 714 -26.81 0.14 -20.50
C LYS A 714 -26.90 1.21 -19.40
N PRO A 715 -28.07 1.48 -18.83
CA PRO A 715 -28.22 2.40 -17.72
C PRO A 715 -27.69 1.84 -16.39
N SER A 716 -27.62 0.52 -16.25
CA SER A 716 -26.93 -0.17 -15.15
C SER A 716 -26.52 -1.58 -15.57
N TYR A 717 -25.54 -2.16 -14.89
CA TYR A 717 -25.09 -3.53 -15.13
C TYR A 717 -24.43 -4.13 -13.90
N LEU A 718 -24.74 -5.39 -13.60
CA LEU A 718 -24.07 -6.21 -12.59
C LEU A 718 -23.02 -7.09 -13.29
N PHE A 719 -21.75 -6.91 -12.92
CA PHE A 719 -20.65 -7.68 -13.47
C PHE A 719 -20.67 -9.12 -12.93
N LYS A 720 -20.08 -10.06 -13.68
CA LYS A 720 -19.82 -11.40 -13.15
C LYS A 720 -18.94 -11.33 -11.89
N ASN A 721 -19.05 -12.36 -11.06
CA ASN A 721 -18.33 -12.46 -9.80
C ASN A 721 -17.35 -13.65 -9.84
N ILE A 722 -16.14 -13.47 -9.32
CA ILE A 722 -15.18 -14.57 -9.15
C ILE A 722 -15.55 -15.46 -7.94
N PRO A 723 -15.13 -16.73 -7.88
CA PRO A 723 -15.39 -17.58 -6.71
C PRO A 723 -14.92 -16.92 -5.40
N SER A 724 -15.76 -16.96 -4.36
CA SER A 724 -15.48 -16.33 -3.07
C SER A 724 -15.29 -17.38 -1.97
N TYR A 725 -14.21 -17.27 -1.20
CA TYR A 725 -13.95 -18.21 -0.11
C TYR A 725 -14.82 -17.95 1.11
N ARG A 726 -15.50 -18.99 1.60
CA ARG A 726 -16.02 -19.04 2.98
C ARG A 726 -14.84 -19.30 3.91
N MET A 727 -14.16 -18.22 4.31
CA MET A 727 -13.03 -18.24 5.24
C MET A 727 -13.45 -17.63 6.58
N ALA A 728 -12.79 -18.04 7.66
CA ALA A 728 -12.90 -17.36 8.94
C ALA A 728 -12.17 -16.02 8.89
N GLN A 729 -12.81 -14.96 9.37
CA GLN A 729 -12.23 -13.63 9.47
C GLN A 729 -12.74 -12.89 10.72
N ASP A 730 -11.85 -12.22 11.43
CA ASP A 730 -12.18 -11.38 12.57
C ASP A 730 -12.79 -10.03 12.11
N TYR A 731 -13.71 -9.49 12.91
CA TYR A 731 -14.40 -8.22 12.65
C TYR A 731 -13.85 -7.07 13.53
N GLY A 732 -12.61 -7.20 14.01
CA GLY A 732 -11.89 -6.14 14.69
C GLY A 732 -11.78 -4.85 13.86
N ARG A 733 -11.46 -3.74 14.53
CA ARG A 733 -11.24 -2.45 13.87
C ARG A 733 -9.79 -2.33 13.46
N ARG A 734 -9.55 -2.23 12.15
CA ARG A 734 -8.25 -1.86 11.56
C ARG A 734 -7.87 -0.42 11.91
N ASP A 735 -6.58 -0.16 12.16
CA ASP A 735 -5.99 1.17 12.09
C ASP A 735 -5.21 1.34 10.77
N PRO A 736 -5.76 2.07 9.77
CA PRO A 736 -5.14 2.19 8.45
C PRO A 736 -3.81 2.97 8.46
N ARG A 737 -3.44 3.61 9.58
CA ARG A 737 -2.15 4.30 9.71
C ARG A 737 -0.99 3.34 10.00
N VAL A 738 -1.27 2.11 10.42
CA VAL A 738 -0.25 1.12 10.83
C VAL A 738 -0.50 -0.29 10.28
N GLU A 739 -1.67 -0.56 9.69
CA GLU A 739 -2.04 -1.90 9.22
C GLU A 739 -2.51 -1.92 7.76
N GLY A 740 -2.16 -2.99 7.05
CA GLY A 740 -2.61 -3.29 5.70
C GLY A 740 -4.09 -3.67 5.66
N GLU A 741 -4.71 -3.43 4.52
CA GLU A 741 -6.10 -3.76 4.26
C GLU A 741 -6.24 -5.23 3.88
N ASN A 742 -7.01 -5.96 4.69
CA ASN A 742 -7.32 -7.35 4.39
C ASN A 742 -8.41 -7.44 3.31
N HIS A 743 -8.44 -8.55 2.56
CA HIS A 743 -9.54 -8.83 1.64
C HIS A 743 -10.88 -8.83 2.42
N PRO A 744 -11.97 -8.27 1.87
CA PRO A 744 -13.27 -8.28 2.54
C PRO A 744 -13.78 -9.70 2.83
N ASP A 745 -14.42 -9.91 3.98
CA ASP A 745 -15.09 -11.18 4.34
C ASP A 745 -16.48 -11.24 3.68
N GLY A 746 -16.53 -11.79 2.47
CA GLY A 746 -17.80 -11.95 1.76
C GLY A 746 -17.64 -12.13 0.26
N VAL A 747 -18.78 -12.10 -0.43
CA VAL A 747 -18.90 -12.08 -1.89
C VAL A 747 -18.82 -10.63 -2.36
N LEU A 748 -17.79 -10.29 -3.15
CA LEU A 748 -17.54 -8.95 -3.66
C LEU A 748 -18.31 -8.69 -4.97
N LEU A 749 -19.53 -8.20 -4.86
CA LEU A 749 -20.37 -7.88 -6.01
C LEU A 749 -20.03 -6.48 -6.55
N GLN A 750 -19.74 -6.39 -7.84
CA GLN A 750 -19.40 -5.14 -8.52
C GLN A 750 -20.45 -4.80 -9.58
N TYR A 751 -20.87 -3.54 -9.65
CA TYR A 751 -21.87 -3.07 -10.61
C TYR A 751 -21.69 -1.59 -10.93
N PHE A 752 -22.30 -1.10 -12.01
CA PHE A 752 -22.48 0.34 -12.21
C PHE A 752 -23.94 0.72 -12.39
N SER A 753 -24.28 1.95 -12.05
CA SER A 753 -25.59 2.57 -12.31
C SER A 753 -25.37 4.03 -12.72
N LYS A 754 -25.84 4.43 -13.90
CA LYS A 754 -25.60 5.80 -14.43
C LYS A 754 -26.25 6.89 -13.58
N ILE A 755 -27.38 6.58 -12.97
CA ILE A 755 -28.14 7.49 -12.10
C ILE A 755 -28.45 6.74 -10.80
N VAL A 756 -28.20 7.39 -9.67
CA VAL A 756 -28.64 6.96 -8.34
C VAL A 756 -29.13 8.18 -7.58
N ASP A 757 -30.44 8.23 -7.33
CA ASP A 757 -31.11 9.26 -6.53
C ASP A 757 -32.39 8.70 -5.89
N ASN A 758 -33.25 9.56 -5.35
CA ASN A 758 -34.49 9.13 -4.68
C ASN A 758 -35.55 8.57 -5.65
N ASP A 759 -35.55 9.01 -6.91
CA ASP A 759 -36.48 8.56 -7.96
C ASP A 759 -35.93 7.35 -8.72
N HIS A 760 -34.62 7.11 -8.63
CA HIS A 760 -33.89 6.01 -9.26
C HIS A 760 -33.21 5.12 -8.21
N PRO A 761 -33.98 4.41 -7.38
CA PRO A 761 -33.39 3.55 -6.36
C PRO A 761 -32.70 2.33 -6.97
N VAL A 762 -31.63 1.89 -6.33
CA VAL A 762 -30.94 0.65 -6.65
C VAL A 762 -31.41 -0.43 -5.68
N LYS A 763 -31.72 -1.61 -6.21
CA LYS A 763 -32.06 -2.81 -5.44
C LYS A 763 -31.13 -3.95 -5.83
N LEU A 764 -30.54 -4.60 -4.84
CA LEU A 764 -29.68 -5.78 -5.00
C LEU A 764 -30.26 -6.93 -4.18
N GLU A 765 -30.59 -8.03 -4.85
CA GLU A 765 -31.15 -9.23 -4.23
C GLU A 765 -30.11 -10.35 -4.29
N ILE A 766 -29.94 -11.05 -3.17
CA ILE A 766 -29.17 -12.29 -3.10
C ILE A 766 -30.17 -13.44 -3.06
N LEU A 767 -29.96 -14.44 -3.93
CA LEU A 767 -30.88 -15.53 -4.14
C LEU A 767 -30.17 -16.88 -4.05
N GLU A 768 -30.94 -17.89 -3.66
CA GLU A 768 -30.61 -19.29 -3.81
C GLU A 768 -30.47 -19.68 -5.30
N ALA A 769 -29.87 -20.85 -5.53
CA ALA A 769 -29.77 -21.42 -6.87
C ALA A 769 -31.16 -21.64 -7.52
N ASP A 770 -32.20 -21.98 -6.74
CA ASP A 770 -33.57 -22.19 -7.24
C ASP A 770 -34.37 -20.89 -7.46
N GLY A 771 -33.95 -19.79 -6.84
CA GLY A 771 -34.47 -18.44 -7.07
C GLY A 771 -35.18 -17.83 -5.88
N ASP A 772 -35.18 -18.53 -4.75
CA ASP A 772 -35.68 -18.00 -3.50
C ASP A 772 -34.78 -16.85 -3.01
N VAL A 773 -35.39 -15.75 -2.59
CA VAL A 773 -34.65 -14.57 -2.12
C VAL A 773 -34.16 -14.81 -0.70
N ILE A 774 -32.84 -14.76 -0.52
CA ILE A 774 -32.17 -14.85 0.77
C ILE A 774 -32.25 -13.49 1.48
N GLN A 775 -31.85 -12.42 0.79
CA GLN A 775 -31.80 -11.07 1.33
C GLN A 775 -31.96 -10.02 0.23
N THR A 776 -32.60 -8.90 0.57
CA THR A 776 -32.73 -7.73 -0.31
C THR A 776 -32.05 -6.53 0.31
N TYR A 777 -31.26 -5.83 -0.50
CA TYR A 777 -30.66 -4.54 -0.18
C TYR A 777 -31.21 -3.45 -1.11
N SER A 778 -31.45 -2.25 -0.59
CA SER A 778 -31.94 -1.14 -1.42
C SER A 778 -31.48 0.23 -0.92
N THR A 779 -31.30 1.17 -1.85
CA THR A 779 -31.09 2.58 -1.50
C THR A 779 -32.37 3.24 -0.97
N ALA A 780 -33.56 2.69 -1.25
CA ALA A 780 -34.85 3.25 -0.81
C ALA A 780 -35.30 2.80 0.59
N THR A 781 -34.73 1.72 1.14
CA THR A 781 -35.15 1.23 2.46
C THR A 781 -34.66 2.13 3.60
N LYS A 782 -35.44 2.14 4.68
CA LYS A 782 -35.09 2.76 5.97
C LYS A 782 -34.49 1.76 6.95
N ASP A 783 -34.61 0.46 6.69
CA ASP A 783 -33.98 -0.56 7.51
C ASP A 783 -32.46 -0.55 7.25
N ARG A 784 -31.69 -0.31 8.32
CA ARG A 784 -30.23 -0.26 8.27
C ARG A 784 -29.61 -1.59 7.83
N ARG A 785 -30.23 -2.74 8.12
CA ARG A 785 -29.70 -4.07 7.74
C ARG A 785 -29.86 -4.38 6.26
N GLN A 786 -30.82 -3.72 5.61
CA GLN A 786 -31.12 -3.86 4.20
C GLN A 786 -30.66 -2.63 3.39
N LYS A 787 -29.96 -1.68 4.02
CA LYS A 787 -29.54 -0.46 3.36
C LYS A 787 -28.40 -0.74 2.38
N LEU A 788 -28.58 -0.35 1.12
CA LEU A 788 -27.51 -0.28 0.14
C LEU A 788 -27.02 1.16 0.05
N THR A 789 -25.71 1.36 0.12
CA THR A 789 -25.06 2.64 -0.24
C THR A 789 -24.58 2.52 -1.68
N ALA A 790 -25.03 3.44 -2.53
CA ALA A 790 -24.65 3.49 -3.93
C ALA A 790 -24.60 4.93 -4.41
N THR A 791 -23.76 5.19 -5.41
CA THR A 791 -23.65 6.48 -6.11
C THR A 791 -23.74 6.28 -7.62
N SER A 792 -23.98 7.35 -8.38
CA SER A 792 -23.90 7.29 -9.85
C SER A 792 -22.48 6.91 -10.28
N GLY A 793 -22.38 5.89 -11.12
CA GLY A 793 -21.11 5.30 -11.56
C GLY A 793 -20.93 3.86 -11.05
N GLY A 794 -19.67 3.45 -10.90
CA GLY A 794 -19.27 2.14 -10.40
C GLY A 794 -19.45 2.04 -8.90
N ASN A 795 -19.85 0.86 -8.43
CA ASN A 795 -20.14 0.56 -7.04
C ASN A 795 -19.66 -0.87 -6.73
N ARG A 796 -19.28 -1.08 -5.47
CA ARG A 796 -18.98 -2.39 -4.91
C ARG A 796 -19.87 -2.67 -3.70
N PHE A 797 -20.24 -3.92 -3.50
CA PHE A 797 -21.02 -4.38 -2.36
C PHE A 797 -20.50 -5.74 -1.88
N VAL A 798 -20.23 -5.86 -0.58
CA VAL A 798 -19.78 -7.11 0.03
C VAL A 798 -20.96 -7.76 0.74
N TRP A 799 -21.45 -8.89 0.22
CA TRP A 799 -22.37 -9.74 0.97
C TRP A 799 -21.57 -10.63 1.90
N ASP A 800 -21.76 -10.49 3.21
CA ASP A 800 -21.08 -11.26 4.27
C ASP A 800 -21.44 -12.76 4.30
N MET A 801 -22.15 -13.22 3.27
CA MET A 801 -22.66 -14.58 3.10
C MET A 801 -23.69 -14.97 4.16
N ARG A 802 -24.32 -14.03 4.88
CA ARG A 802 -25.27 -14.37 5.95
C ARG A 802 -26.72 -14.29 5.49
N TYR A 803 -27.50 -15.25 5.94
CA TYR A 803 -28.96 -15.21 5.89
C TYR A 803 -29.47 -14.19 6.92
N PRO A 804 -30.73 -13.73 6.80
CA PRO A 804 -31.34 -12.93 7.83
C PRO A 804 -31.25 -13.59 9.21
N GLY A 805 -30.98 -12.77 10.23
CA GLY A 805 -31.02 -13.17 11.63
C GLY A 805 -32.44 -13.44 12.14
N PHE A 806 -32.58 -13.66 13.44
CA PHE A 806 -33.89 -13.90 14.06
C PHE A 806 -34.71 -12.61 14.19
N THR A 807 -36.03 -12.77 14.30
CA THR A 807 -36.98 -11.66 14.52
C THR A 807 -36.63 -10.88 15.80
N GLU A 808 -36.61 -9.55 15.73
CA GLU A 808 -36.38 -8.69 16.91
C GLU A 808 -37.65 -7.96 17.33
N PHE A 809 -37.65 -7.44 18.56
CA PHE A 809 -38.68 -6.54 19.05
C PHE A 809 -38.08 -5.34 19.82
N PRO A 810 -38.80 -4.22 19.93
CA PRO A 810 -38.31 -3.04 20.65
C PRO A 810 -37.95 -3.35 22.10
N GLY A 811 -36.76 -2.92 22.54
CA GLY A 811 -36.26 -3.15 23.90
C GLY A 811 -35.69 -4.55 24.15
N MET A 812 -35.50 -5.37 23.11
CA MET A 812 -34.84 -6.66 23.24
C MET A 812 -33.36 -6.49 23.60
N VAL A 813 -32.96 -7.09 24.71
CA VAL A 813 -31.56 -7.13 25.17
C VAL A 813 -31.16 -8.58 25.42
N LEU A 814 -30.21 -9.08 24.64
CA LEU A 814 -29.63 -10.42 24.79
C LEU A 814 -28.14 -10.31 25.15
N TYR A 815 -27.67 -11.20 26.01
CA TYR A 815 -26.28 -11.29 26.42
C TYR A 815 -25.54 -12.34 25.61
N SER A 816 -24.39 -11.97 25.03
CA SER A 816 -23.54 -12.84 24.19
C SER A 816 -24.27 -13.50 23.01
N SER A 817 -25.38 -12.93 22.54
CA SER A 817 -26.20 -13.49 21.46
C SER A 817 -26.51 -12.43 20.40
N PRO A 818 -25.48 -11.97 19.65
CA PRO A 818 -25.70 -11.00 18.59
C PRO A 818 -26.65 -11.57 17.55
N ASN A 819 -27.54 -10.73 17.02
CA ASN A 819 -28.45 -11.14 15.97
C ASN A 819 -27.72 -11.23 14.62
N ARG A 820 -27.02 -12.35 14.41
CA ARG A 820 -26.31 -12.70 13.17
C ARG A 820 -26.87 -14.01 12.64
N GLY A 821 -27.41 -13.98 11.43
CA GLY A 821 -27.96 -15.17 10.80
C GLY A 821 -26.87 -16.12 10.29
N PRO A 822 -27.24 -17.39 10.00
CA PRO A 822 -26.31 -18.42 9.56
C PRO A 822 -25.59 -18.03 8.27
N LYS A 823 -24.29 -18.37 8.17
CA LYS A 823 -23.50 -18.18 6.95
C LYS A 823 -23.89 -19.25 5.91
N ALA A 824 -23.97 -18.86 4.65
CA ALA A 824 -24.36 -19.67 3.51
C ALA A 824 -23.35 -20.81 3.27
N PRO A 825 -23.79 -22.07 3.11
CA PRO A 825 -22.87 -23.17 2.80
C PRO A 825 -22.14 -22.94 1.46
N PRO A 826 -20.94 -23.51 1.26
CA PRO A 826 -20.30 -23.52 -0.05
C PRO A 826 -21.24 -24.10 -1.12
N GLY A 827 -21.39 -23.39 -2.24
CA GLY A 827 -22.37 -23.70 -3.27
C GLY A 827 -22.60 -22.55 -4.25
N LYS A 828 -23.56 -22.75 -5.15
CA LYS A 828 -23.94 -21.77 -6.18
C LYS A 828 -25.11 -20.92 -5.71
N TYR A 829 -25.03 -19.63 -6.01
CA TYR A 829 -26.01 -18.61 -5.63
C TYR A 829 -26.19 -17.62 -6.79
N ARG A 830 -27.17 -16.73 -6.67
CA ARG A 830 -27.41 -15.68 -7.67
C ARG A 830 -27.51 -14.31 -7.03
N ALA A 831 -27.05 -13.30 -7.74
CA ALA A 831 -27.26 -11.90 -7.40
C ALA A 831 -28.07 -11.23 -8.51
N ARG A 832 -29.11 -10.48 -8.13
CA ARG A 832 -29.96 -9.73 -9.06
C ARG A 832 -29.91 -8.24 -8.74
N LEU A 833 -29.47 -7.45 -9.70
CA LEU A 833 -29.50 -5.98 -9.64
C LEU A 833 -30.72 -5.48 -10.39
N THR A 834 -31.52 -4.62 -9.76
CA THR A 834 -32.57 -3.82 -10.40
C THR A 834 -32.24 -2.34 -10.20
N ALA A 835 -31.99 -1.61 -11.29
CA ALA A 835 -31.73 -0.18 -11.26
C ALA A 835 -32.10 0.47 -12.60
N ASN A 836 -32.60 1.71 -12.59
CA ASN A 836 -32.91 2.48 -13.81
C ASN A 836 -33.76 1.71 -14.85
N GLY A 837 -34.69 0.87 -14.40
CA GLY A 837 -35.56 0.06 -15.27
C GLY A 837 -34.91 -1.22 -15.85
N GLU A 838 -33.62 -1.47 -15.59
CA GLU A 838 -32.91 -2.69 -15.98
C GLU A 838 -32.86 -3.70 -14.86
N VAL A 839 -32.91 -4.98 -15.24
CA VAL A 839 -32.69 -6.12 -14.35
C VAL A 839 -31.55 -6.96 -14.91
N THR A 840 -30.48 -7.12 -14.14
CA THR A 840 -29.36 -8.01 -14.48
C THR A 840 -29.18 -9.03 -13.37
N GLU A 841 -28.98 -10.30 -13.75
CA GLU A 841 -28.75 -11.40 -12.81
C GLU A 841 -27.43 -12.09 -13.15
N GLN A 842 -26.66 -12.44 -12.13
CA GLN A 842 -25.38 -13.15 -12.26
C GLN A 842 -25.33 -14.32 -11.27
N GLU A 843 -24.83 -15.47 -11.72
CA GLU A 843 -24.49 -16.59 -10.85
C GLU A 843 -23.12 -16.33 -10.20
N PHE A 844 -22.96 -16.75 -8.94
CA PHE A 844 -21.68 -16.74 -8.25
C PHE A 844 -21.52 -18.00 -7.37
N GLU A 845 -20.29 -18.31 -7.01
CA GLU A 845 -19.94 -19.50 -6.23
C GLU A 845 -19.24 -19.12 -4.92
N ILE A 846 -19.71 -19.74 -3.83
CA ILE A 846 -19.01 -19.75 -2.55
C ILE A 846 -18.23 -21.07 -2.46
N ILE A 847 -16.91 -20.99 -2.30
CA ILE A 847 -16.05 -22.16 -2.17
C ILE A 847 -15.52 -22.30 -0.73
N LYS A 848 -15.25 -23.54 -0.31
CA LYS A 848 -14.74 -23.80 1.04
C LYS A 848 -13.30 -23.32 1.19
N ASP A 849 -12.88 -23.04 2.43
CA ASP A 849 -11.46 -22.92 2.76
C ASP A 849 -10.76 -24.27 2.51
N PRO A 850 -9.79 -24.35 1.57
CA PRO A 850 -9.11 -25.60 1.22
C PRO A 850 -8.24 -26.14 2.36
N ARG A 851 -7.94 -25.35 3.40
CA ARG A 851 -7.21 -25.81 4.59
C ARG A 851 -8.08 -26.66 5.51
N LEU A 852 -9.41 -26.58 5.37
CA LEU A 852 -10.35 -27.29 6.22
C LEU A 852 -10.70 -28.68 5.63
N PRO A 853 -10.69 -29.74 6.47
CA PRO A 853 -11.02 -31.10 6.04
C PRO A 853 -12.53 -31.31 5.80
N ASN A 854 -13.35 -30.32 6.13
CA ASN A 854 -14.82 -30.39 6.12
C ASN A 854 -15.36 -30.76 4.72
N THR A 855 -16.41 -31.58 4.74
CA THR A 855 -17.18 -32.02 3.57
C THR A 855 -18.36 -31.09 3.30
N PRO A 856 -18.94 -31.05 2.09
CA PRO A 856 -20.16 -30.30 1.83
C PRO A 856 -21.33 -30.64 2.77
N ALA A 857 -21.40 -31.91 3.21
CA ALA A 857 -22.42 -32.37 4.15
C ALA A 857 -22.27 -31.74 5.55
N ASP A 858 -21.03 -31.49 5.98
CA ASP A 858 -20.75 -30.84 7.26
C ASP A 858 -21.26 -29.40 7.30
N TYR A 859 -20.97 -28.63 6.25
CA TYR A 859 -21.48 -27.26 6.09
C TYR A 859 -23.02 -27.23 6.05
N GLN A 860 -23.63 -28.17 5.32
CA GLN A 860 -25.08 -28.26 5.25
C GLN A 860 -25.71 -28.63 6.59
N ALA A 861 -25.09 -29.56 7.33
CA ALA A 861 -25.55 -29.95 8.67
C ALA A 861 -25.48 -28.79 9.66
N GLN A 862 -24.39 -28.01 9.63
CA GLN A 862 -24.27 -26.77 10.41
C GLN A 862 -25.37 -25.79 10.04
N PHE A 863 -25.49 -25.46 8.75
CA PHE A 863 -26.46 -24.49 8.26
C PHE A 863 -27.90 -24.86 8.64
N ASN A 864 -28.31 -26.11 8.38
CA ASN A 864 -29.66 -26.59 8.69
C ASN A 864 -29.98 -26.50 10.19
N HIS A 865 -29.02 -26.88 11.04
CA HIS A 865 -29.20 -26.77 12.48
C HIS A 865 -29.34 -25.31 12.91
N LEU A 866 -28.46 -24.42 12.43
CA LEU A 866 -28.50 -23.01 12.81
C LEU A 866 -29.76 -22.30 12.29
N ILE A 867 -30.25 -22.63 11.10
CA ILE A 867 -31.54 -22.12 10.60
C ILE A 867 -32.68 -22.56 11.53
N THR A 868 -32.69 -23.83 11.92
CA THR A 868 -33.68 -24.38 12.86
C THR A 868 -33.64 -23.65 14.21
N VAL A 869 -32.45 -23.41 14.76
CA VAL A 869 -32.27 -22.65 16.01
C VAL A 869 -32.74 -21.20 15.84
N ARG A 870 -32.35 -20.51 14.76
CA ARG A 870 -32.76 -19.12 14.45
C ARG A 870 -34.28 -19.00 14.38
N ASP A 871 -34.94 -19.93 13.70
CA ASP A 871 -36.39 -19.90 13.54
C ASP A 871 -37.09 -20.09 14.87
N ARG A 872 -36.54 -20.96 15.74
CA ARG A 872 -37.05 -21.15 17.10
C ARG A 872 -36.87 -19.90 17.97
N VAL A 873 -35.76 -19.17 17.84
CA VAL A 873 -35.59 -17.86 18.49
C VAL A 873 -36.63 -16.85 17.97
N SER A 874 -36.88 -16.85 16.66
CA SER A 874 -37.86 -15.96 16.04
C SER A 874 -39.28 -16.24 16.52
N GLU A 875 -39.64 -17.51 16.71
CA GLU A 875 -40.92 -17.91 17.28
C GLU A 875 -41.08 -17.45 18.74
N ALA A 876 -40.02 -17.57 19.55
CA ALA A 876 -39.99 -17.04 20.91
C ALA A 876 -40.21 -15.52 20.92
N ASN A 877 -39.51 -14.81 20.05
CA ASN A 877 -39.60 -13.36 19.95
C ASN A 877 -40.95 -12.88 19.36
N GLN A 878 -41.56 -13.67 18.48
CA GLN A 878 -42.91 -13.43 17.98
C GLN A 878 -43.94 -13.56 19.09
N ALA A 879 -43.81 -14.53 20.00
CA ALA A 879 -44.69 -14.65 21.17
C ALA A 879 -44.64 -13.40 22.06
N VAL A 880 -43.45 -12.80 22.26
CA VAL A 880 -43.30 -11.53 22.99
C VAL A 880 -43.99 -10.38 22.27
N LEU A 881 -43.86 -10.30 20.94
CA LEU A 881 -44.58 -9.31 20.13
C LEU A 881 -46.10 -9.47 20.25
N ASP A 882 -46.59 -10.71 20.19
CA ASP A 882 -48.01 -11.03 20.29
C ASP A 882 -48.57 -10.67 21.68
N ILE A 883 -47.85 -11.00 22.77
CA ILE A 883 -48.18 -10.59 24.13
C ILE A 883 -48.27 -9.07 24.23
N ARG A 884 -47.28 -8.34 23.71
CA ARG A 884 -47.23 -6.88 23.80
C ARG A 884 -48.32 -6.20 22.97
N ALA A 885 -48.65 -6.78 21.81
CA ALA A 885 -49.76 -6.31 21.00
C ALA A 885 -51.10 -6.49 21.74
N LEU A 886 -51.35 -7.69 22.29
CA LEU A 886 -52.56 -7.95 23.07
C LEU A 886 -52.63 -7.07 24.33
N ARG A 887 -51.53 -6.91 25.07
CA ARG A 887 -51.46 -6.02 26.23
C ARG A 887 -51.83 -4.58 25.88
N LYS A 888 -51.42 -4.08 24.72
CA LYS A 888 -51.81 -2.74 24.25
C LYS A 888 -53.32 -2.62 24.06
N ASP A 889 -53.96 -3.64 23.49
CA ASP A 889 -55.41 -3.67 23.33
C ASP A 889 -56.12 -3.79 24.68
N LEU A 890 -55.62 -4.65 25.58
CA LEU A 890 -56.14 -4.79 26.95
C LEU A 890 -56.08 -3.47 27.73
N LEU A 891 -54.98 -2.73 27.65
CA LEU A 891 -54.84 -1.41 28.29
C LEU A 891 -55.86 -0.39 27.75
N TYR A 892 -56.17 -0.44 26.46
CA TYR A 892 -57.21 0.39 25.87
C TYR A 892 -58.61 0.08 26.43
N TYR A 893 -58.97 -1.20 26.54
CA TYR A 893 -60.25 -1.59 27.15
C TYR A 893 -60.27 -1.28 28.64
N GLN A 894 -59.18 -1.54 29.35
CA GLN A 894 -59.03 -1.21 30.76
C GLN A 894 -59.34 0.27 31.03
N ASP A 895 -58.77 1.17 30.22
CA ASP A 895 -59.01 2.61 30.36
C ASP A 895 -60.48 3.00 30.07
N LYS A 896 -61.11 2.33 29.09
CA LYS A 896 -62.50 2.58 28.72
C LYS A 896 -63.53 2.07 29.73
N ILE A 897 -63.27 0.96 30.40
CA ILE A 897 -64.25 0.30 31.26
C ILE A 897 -64.01 0.53 32.76
N LYS A 898 -62.89 1.13 33.16
CA LYS A 898 -62.49 1.31 34.58
C LYS A 898 -63.54 1.98 35.47
N ASP A 899 -64.36 2.85 34.90
CA ASP A 899 -65.39 3.62 35.62
C ASP A 899 -66.80 3.00 35.49
N ILE A 900 -66.95 1.89 34.76
CA ILE A 900 -68.23 1.20 34.52
C ILE A 900 -68.37 0.06 35.52
N THR A 901 -69.25 0.24 36.51
CA THR A 901 -69.39 -0.72 37.64
C THR A 901 -69.79 -2.12 37.19
N ASP A 902 -70.66 -2.25 36.19
CA ASP A 902 -71.13 -3.54 35.66
C ASP A 902 -70.04 -4.32 34.92
N LEU A 903 -69.00 -3.64 34.42
CA LEU A 903 -67.87 -4.25 33.71
C LEU A 903 -66.66 -4.51 34.61
N LYS A 904 -66.80 -4.36 35.94
CA LYS A 904 -65.75 -4.72 36.89
C LYS A 904 -65.26 -6.17 36.76
N PRO A 905 -66.12 -7.20 36.51
CA PRO A 905 -65.64 -8.56 36.27
C PRO A 905 -64.74 -8.67 35.03
N ALA A 906 -65.06 -7.97 33.94
CA ALA A 906 -64.22 -7.93 32.75
C ALA A 906 -62.88 -7.23 33.03
N LEU A 907 -62.90 -6.15 33.82
CA LEU A 907 -61.70 -5.45 34.26
C LEU A 907 -60.76 -6.35 35.10
N ASP A 908 -61.32 -7.17 35.99
CA ASP A 908 -60.56 -8.08 36.82
C ASP A 908 -59.98 -9.24 35.98
N GLU A 909 -60.73 -9.77 35.01
CA GLU A 909 -60.23 -10.76 34.05
C GLU A 909 -59.14 -10.20 33.12
N ILE A 910 -59.24 -8.93 32.71
CA ILE A 910 -58.19 -8.24 31.93
C ILE A 910 -56.88 -8.16 32.74
N LYS A 911 -56.96 -7.77 34.01
CA LYS A 911 -55.78 -7.68 34.89
C LYS A 911 -55.15 -9.04 35.15
N ASP A 912 -55.97 -10.07 35.36
CA ASP A 912 -55.51 -11.44 35.57
C ASP A 912 -54.82 -11.99 34.32
N LEU A 913 -55.39 -11.77 33.13
CA LEU A 913 -54.77 -12.12 31.85
C LEU A 913 -53.41 -11.41 31.67
N ASP A 914 -53.33 -10.10 31.93
CA ASP A 914 -52.08 -9.35 31.82
C ASP A 914 -50.99 -9.84 32.79
N ALA A 915 -51.36 -10.16 34.03
CA ALA A 915 -50.46 -10.72 35.03
C ALA A 915 -49.89 -12.08 34.59
N GLN A 916 -50.73 -12.96 34.06
CA GLN A 916 -50.30 -14.28 33.59
C GLN A 916 -49.46 -14.19 32.31
N MET A 917 -49.82 -13.33 31.35
CA MET A 917 -48.99 -13.04 30.18
C MET A 917 -47.62 -12.47 30.57
N THR A 918 -47.54 -11.68 31.64
CA THR A 918 -46.27 -11.14 32.14
C THR A 918 -45.34 -12.22 32.68
N VAL A 919 -45.86 -13.29 33.27
CA VAL A 919 -45.07 -14.45 33.69
C VAL A 919 -44.49 -15.15 32.46
N ILE A 920 -45.34 -15.45 31.47
CA ILE A 920 -44.92 -16.12 30.22
C ILE A 920 -43.88 -15.27 29.47
N GLU A 921 -44.14 -13.96 29.30
CA GLU A 921 -43.18 -13.04 28.67
C GLU A 921 -41.83 -13.08 29.41
N ASN A 922 -41.82 -13.10 30.74
CA ASN A 922 -40.60 -13.16 31.55
C ASN A 922 -39.88 -14.51 31.51
N ASN A 923 -40.59 -15.61 31.26
CA ASN A 923 -39.98 -16.92 31.05
C ASN A 923 -39.30 -17.00 29.68
N ILE A 924 -39.91 -16.38 28.67
CA ILE A 924 -39.37 -16.30 27.31
C ILE A 924 -38.22 -15.29 27.22
N HIS A 925 -38.41 -14.07 27.74
CA HIS A 925 -37.48 -12.94 27.67
C HIS A 925 -37.40 -12.16 28.99
N GLN A 926 -36.18 -11.87 29.45
CA GLN A 926 -35.97 -11.12 30.70
C GLN A 926 -36.34 -9.63 30.54
N THR A 927 -37.53 -9.22 30.96
CA THR A 927 -38.03 -7.84 30.75
C THR A 927 -37.33 -6.78 31.60
N LYS A 928 -36.56 -7.19 32.62
CA LYS A 928 -35.76 -6.28 33.46
C LYS A 928 -34.45 -5.83 32.81
N ASN A 929 -34.06 -6.44 31.69
CA ASN A 929 -32.82 -6.08 31.02
C ASN A 929 -33.03 -4.85 30.14
N HIS A 930 -32.33 -3.76 30.47
CA HIS A 930 -32.29 -2.53 29.67
C HIS A 930 -30.89 -2.27 29.10
N SER A 931 -29.89 -2.97 29.63
CA SER A 931 -28.50 -2.99 29.18
C SER A 931 -28.00 -4.43 29.08
N VAL A 932 -27.03 -4.69 28.19
CA VAL A 932 -26.49 -6.04 27.94
C VAL A 932 -25.98 -6.72 29.21
N GLN A 933 -25.41 -5.96 30.16
CA GLN A 933 -24.88 -6.53 31.41
C GLN A 933 -25.95 -6.79 32.49
N ASP A 934 -27.18 -6.30 32.33
CA ASP A 934 -28.26 -6.56 33.30
C ASP A 934 -28.60 -8.06 33.37
N ALA A 935 -28.34 -8.79 32.29
CA ALA A 935 -28.50 -10.23 32.24
C ALA A 935 -27.65 -10.97 33.30
N ILE A 936 -26.53 -10.38 33.75
CA ILE A 936 -25.71 -10.94 34.82
C ILE A 936 -26.45 -10.86 36.17
N ASN A 937 -27.23 -9.81 36.39
CA ASN A 937 -27.99 -9.60 37.62
C ASN A 937 -29.33 -10.35 37.63
N ASN A 938 -30.00 -10.43 36.47
CA ASN A 938 -31.37 -10.93 36.37
C ASN A 938 -31.47 -12.36 35.81
N GLY A 939 -30.39 -12.88 35.22
CA GLY A 939 -30.38 -14.16 34.51
C GLY A 939 -30.99 -14.09 33.11
N ILE A 940 -30.47 -14.94 32.22
CA ILE A 940 -30.98 -15.09 30.84
C ILE A 940 -32.19 -16.04 30.78
N ARG A 941 -32.98 -15.91 29.71
CA ARG A 941 -34.24 -16.64 29.51
C ARG A 941 -34.22 -17.47 28.22
N ILE A 942 -35.31 -18.18 27.92
CA ILE A 942 -35.39 -19.16 26.83
C ILE A 942 -34.90 -18.57 25.49
N ASN A 943 -35.35 -17.37 25.12
CA ASN A 943 -34.97 -16.76 23.85
C ASN A 943 -33.46 -16.46 23.77
N ASN A 944 -32.84 -15.98 24.85
CA ASN A 944 -31.41 -15.72 24.91
C ASN A 944 -30.61 -17.03 24.92
N ARG A 945 -31.07 -18.09 25.60
CA ARG A 945 -30.40 -19.40 25.60
C ARG A 945 -30.35 -19.99 24.18
N LEU A 946 -31.45 -19.96 23.46
CA LEU A 946 -31.51 -20.38 22.05
C LEU A 946 -30.67 -19.46 21.14
N ALA A 947 -30.73 -18.14 21.35
CA ALA A 947 -29.92 -17.19 20.57
C ALA A 947 -28.41 -17.34 20.85
N PHE A 948 -28.03 -17.77 22.05
CA PHE A 948 -26.64 -18.10 22.38
C PHE A 948 -26.21 -19.38 21.66
N LEU A 949 -27.06 -20.41 21.61
CA LEU A 949 -26.79 -21.62 20.82
C LEU A 949 -26.56 -21.28 19.34
N LEU A 950 -27.34 -20.34 18.78
CA LEU A 950 -27.12 -19.83 17.42
C LEU A 950 -25.75 -19.14 17.27
N ALA A 951 -25.33 -18.34 18.24
CA ALA A 951 -24.04 -17.64 18.19
C ALA A 951 -22.86 -18.60 18.36
N GLU A 952 -22.97 -19.57 19.28
CA GLU A 952 -21.94 -20.56 19.60
C GLU A 952 -21.75 -21.57 18.46
N GLY A 953 -22.84 -22.10 17.89
CA GLY A 953 -22.77 -23.04 16.76
C GLY A 953 -22.23 -22.43 15.47
N GLN A 954 -22.03 -21.10 15.42
CA GLN A 954 -21.39 -20.39 14.31
C GLN A 954 -19.87 -20.22 14.48
N LEU A 955 -19.29 -20.71 15.57
CA LEU A 955 -17.83 -20.69 15.77
C LEU A 955 -17.17 -21.76 14.89
N GLY A 956 -16.52 -21.31 13.82
CA GLY A 956 -15.94 -22.20 12.81
C GLY A 956 -16.98 -22.81 11.88
N ASP A 957 -16.56 -23.78 11.08
CA ASP A 957 -17.36 -24.36 9.98
C ASP A 957 -17.68 -25.85 10.23
N PHE A 958 -17.90 -26.24 11.48
CA PHE A 958 -18.11 -27.63 11.90
C PHE A 958 -19.60 -28.00 12.00
N PRO A 959 -19.96 -29.28 11.81
CA PRO A 959 -21.33 -29.74 12.05
C PRO A 959 -21.68 -29.58 13.53
N PRO A 960 -22.98 -29.50 13.89
CA PRO A 960 -23.40 -29.32 15.28
C PRO A 960 -22.99 -30.52 16.13
N THR A 961 -22.49 -30.25 17.33
CA THR A 961 -22.18 -31.28 18.33
C THR A 961 -23.47 -31.97 18.77
N ASP A 962 -23.35 -33.19 19.29
CA ASP A 962 -24.53 -33.90 19.81
C ASP A 962 -25.13 -33.18 21.01
N GLN A 963 -24.30 -32.57 21.87
CA GLN A 963 -24.75 -31.75 23.00
C GLN A 963 -25.50 -30.49 22.53
N ALA A 964 -25.10 -29.86 21.44
CA ALA A 964 -25.84 -28.73 20.86
C ALA A 964 -27.25 -29.14 20.42
N LYS A 965 -27.40 -30.33 19.81
CA LYS A 965 -28.70 -30.87 19.40
C LYS A 965 -29.57 -31.26 20.59
N GLU A 966 -28.98 -31.88 21.62
CA GLU A 966 -29.66 -32.22 22.87
C GLU A 966 -30.16 -30.96 23.58
N PHE A 967 -29.29 -29.96 23.74
CA PHE A 967 -29.64 -28.68 24.35
C PHE A 967 -30.73 -27.94 23.56
N TYR A 968 -30.65 -27.92 22.22
CA TYR A 968 -31.72 -27.38 21.39
C TYR A 968 -33.06 -28.06 21.67
N THR A 969 -33.06 -29.39 21.77
CA THR A 969 -34.27 -30.19 21.99
C THR A 969 -34.88 -29.85 23.35
N GLU A 970 -34.07 -29.81 24.41
CA GLU A 970 -34.50 -29.46 25.76
C GLU A 970 -35.11 -28.05 25.83
N VAL A 971 -34.37 -27.04 25.37
CA VAL A 971 -34.83 -25.64 25.46
C VAL A 971 -36.00 -25.36 24.51
N SER A 972 -36.10 -26.08 23.39
CA SER A 972 -37.26 -25.99 22.51
C SER A 972 -38.52 -26.56 23.15
N GLN A 973 -38.41 -27.61 23.97
CA GLN A 973 -39.54 -28.14 24.73
C GLN A 973 -39.98 -27.16 25.81
N GLU A 974 -39.04 -26.51 26.52
CA GLU A 974 -39.36 -25.42 27.45
C GLU A 974 -40.12 -24.30 26.75
N LEU A 975 -39.66 -23.88 25.56
CA LEU A 975 -40.37 -22.87 24.78
C LEU A 975 -41.78 -23.37 24.41
N GLN A 976 -41.91 -24.61 23.93
CA GLN A 976 -43.21 -25.13 23.49
C GLN A 976 -44.24 -25.09 24.61
N HIS A 977 -43.84 -25.41 25.83
CA HIS A 977 -44.71 -25.31 27.01
C HIS A 977 -45.24 -23.88 27.20
N GLU A 978 -44.37 -22.87 27.15
CA GLU A 978 -44.78 -21.46 27.28
C GLU A 978 -45.67 -20.99 26.11
N LEU A 979 -45.46 -21.50 24.89
CA LEU A 979 -46.30 -21.15 23.75
C LEU A 979 -47.69 -21.78 23.86
N ASP A 980 -47.77 -23.06 24.26
CA ASP A 980 -49.03 -23.78 24.48
C ASP A 980 -49.84 -23.14 25.62
N ASP A 981 -49.17 -22.78 26.74
CA ASP A 981 -49.78 -22.07 27.86
C ASP A 981 -50.33 -20.71 27.43
N LEU A 982 -49.60 -19.96 26.61
CA LEU A 982 -50.06 -18.68 26.08
C LEU A 982 -51.29 -18.83 25.19
N ASP A 983 -51.29 -19.80 24.29
CA ASP A 983 -52.42 -20.02 23.37
C ASP A 983 -53.69 -20.45 24.14
N GLN A 984 -53.55 -21.35 25.11
CA GLN A 984 -54.66 -21.78 25.97
C GLN A 984 -55.18 -20.61 26.83
N LEU A 985 -54.27 -19.82 27.41
CA LEU A 985 -54.61 -18.65 28.22
C LEU A 985 -55.40 -17.62 27.40
N ILE A 986 -54.96 -17.34 26.17
CA ILE A 986 -55.65 -16.43 25.25
C ILE A 986 -57.06 -16.95 24.95
N VAL A 987 -57.20 -18.23 24.59
CA VAL A 987 -58.51 -18.83 24.28
C VAL A 987 -59.46 -18.75 25.49
N ASP A 988 -58.99 -19.10 26.69
CA ASP A 988 -59.85 -19.17 27.87
C ASP A 988 -60.25 -17.80 28.39
N LYS A 989 -59.34 -16.83 28.37
CA LYS A 989 -59.56 -15.50 28.97
C LYS A 989 -60.18 -14.52 28.00
N VAL A 990 -59.69 -14.47 26.75
CA VAL A 990 -60.20 -13.49 25.78
C VAL A 990 -61.64 -13.81 25.39
N ASN A 991 -62.03 -15.08 25.27
CA ASN A 991 -63.44 -15.42 25.03
C ASN A 991 -64.37 -14.98 26.17
N LYS A 992 -63.94 -15.13 27.43
CA LYS A 992 -64.69 -14.64 28.60
C LYS A 992 -64.81 -13.13 28.59
N ILE A 993 -63.69 -12.43 28.36
CA ILE A 993 -63.66 -10.96 28.28
C ILE A 993 -64.56 -10.48 27.13
N ASN A 994 -64.47 -11.09 25.95
CA ASN A 994 -65.29 -10.74 24.79
C ASN A 994 -66.78 -10.95 25.04
N THR A 995 -67.16 -12.04 25.71
CA THR A 995 -68.56 -12.28 26.09
C THR A 995 -69.08 -11.14 26.96
N MET A 996 -68.35 -10.77 28.01
CA MET A 996 -68.74 -9.67 28.90
C MET A 996 -68.77 -8.30 28.19
N LEU A 997 -67.82 -8.03 27.29
CA LEU A 997 -67.76 -6.77 26.54
C LEU A 997 -68.90 -6.65 25.52
N THR A 998 -69.20 -7.74 24.80
CA THR A 998 -70.25 -7.77 23.77
C THR A 998 -71.65 -7.73 24.35
N GLU A 999 -71.88 -8.35 25.51
CA GLU A 999 -73.13 -8.21 26.27
C GLU A 999 -73.41 -6.74 26.65
N TYR A 1000 -72.38 -5.92 26.79
CA TYR A 1000 -72.48 -4.48 27.04
C TYR A 1000 -72.44 -3.62 25.76
N GLY A 1001 -72.54 -4.24 24.58
CA GLY A 1001 -72.54 -3.56 23.28
C GLY A 1001 -71.18 -3.02 22.84
N MET A 1002 -70.08 -3.44 23.48
CA MET A 1002 -68.72 -3.07 23.06
C MET A 1002 -68.21 -4.03 21.97
N THR A 1003 -67.31 -3.52 21.12
CA THR A 1003 -66.61 -4.35 20.13
C THR A 1003 -65.74 -5.38 20.83
N PRO A 1004 -65.70 -6.65 20.37
CA PRO A 1004 -64.83 -7.66 20.96
C PRO A 1004 -63.35 -7.41 20.61
N LEU A 1005 -62.45 -7.86 21.49
CA LEU A 1005 -61.03 -8.02 21.22
C LEU A 1005 -60.83 -9.00 20.06
N VAL A 1006 -60.02 -8.61 19.08
CA VAL A 1006 -59.63 -9.47 17.97
C VAL A 1006 -58.23 -10.00 18.26
N VAL A 1007 -58.10 -11.31 18.41
CA VAL A 1007 -56.81 -11.94 18.68
C VAL A 1007 -56.49 -12.94 17.58
N LYS A 1008 -55.25 -12.93 17.11
CA LYS A 1008 -54.73 -13.96 16.21
C LYS A 1008 -54.20 -15.11 17.08
N VAL A 1009 -54.92 -16.23 17.11
CA VAL A 1009 -54.36 -17.48 17.65
C VAL A 1009 -53.38 -18.05 16.63
N ARG A 1010 -52.22 -18.53 17.08
CA ARG A 1010 -51.20 -19.10 16.21
C ARG A 1010 -51.75 -20.36 15.54
N LYS A 1011 -51.57 -20.48 14.22
CA LYS A 1011 -52.15 -21.58 13.42
C LYS A 1011 -51.50 -22.91 13.83
N GLY A 1012 -52.28 -23.78 14.47
CA GLY A 1012 -51.81 -25.11 14.86
C GLY A 1012 -52.83 -26.00 15.56
N LYS A 1013 -53.90 -25.46 16.15
CA LYS A 1013 -55.04 -26.25 16.66
C LYS A 1013 -56.35 -25.47 16.47
N THR A 1014 -57.28 -26.08 15.75
CA THR A 1014 -58.73 -25.83 15.85
C THR A 1014 -59.27 -26.38 17.15
#